data_AF-A0A954FFW7-F1
#
_entry.id   AF-A0A954FFW7-F1
#
_cell.length_a   1.000
_cell.length_b   1.000
_cell.length_c   1.000
_cell.angle_alpha   90.00
_cell.angle_beta   90.00
_cell.angle_gamma   90.00
#
_symmetry.space_group_name_H-M   'P 1'
#
loop_
_entity.id
_entity.type
_entity.pdbx_description
1 polymer ?
#
loop_
_entity_poly.entity_id
_entity_poly.type
_entity_poly.pdbx_seq_one_letter_code
_entity_poly.pdbx_strand_id
1 'polypeptide(L)'
;MARWDFGAEDATSLKLHGGVHRDIPGPRPPEYPDFLPDNTAIKLDGKGSYCSLDDIGVQSPFDFTNGDAITLEAWVQADALSPSQNVYVIGKGRTGSADVAADNQNWALRLRETKGKAGVSFLFATVPETGKTKPGEQWHRWTTSSGFAPGKYWHHIAISYQFGDPTSIRGWIDGKLQPGRWDMGGATTEAPVVDNDAIWIGSSQRGAAANSFRGSLDAIAVYREVADEKVMQTRFRRVGEEIIVQPAPEIMPELGELPTGRTLVTLHEGMPDHNRWLNNDEELPAETLRWNTESFLLDRLPQRYDAWGIRADWKPPVLVRFATELSLTPGKHRVLMRVRGLSRLWADGKLIAKSKPVSGSPSGEEPMTPVADPPRPGLRVAEHRQQEIFGEVTVNAEGHCRVVLETLVGGKAFRCDPGELCVAVETSDGSSFQLLSPNSSRPVMLSDADVEAELARLDKSLQAFDADSRRRAASSQDEFWKMRHDFARQWAAQHPAPPVPQVATHPIDAFLVGKIQRALKVSAESPIAVSRAFHSEILPILRDHCFRCHGDKASGGLLLNSREAAIKGGDSQTPALTPGNASDSELIRRVRAESSDERMPPGDDGLNPQEIAMLEAWIEEGAKWPAISVDAPEVSSPAFLTDNAFLRRVFLDTVGVLPDQLEVRRFMADGSPDKRTRIIDQLLADERWADHWISYWQDVLAENPTLINASLNTTGPFRWFLYDALCDDKPLDRMVTELILLRGS
;
A
#
# COMPACT_ATOMS: atom_id res chain seq x y z
N MET A 1 -18.68 32.17 30.36
CA MET A 1 -17.55 32.17 29.40
C MET A 1 -16.88 30.82 29.51
N ALA A 2 -16.73 30.11 28.40
CA ALA A 2 -15.87 28.92 28.30
C ALA A 2 -14.70 29.29 27.38
N ARG A 3 -13.47 28.96 27.78
CA ARG A 3 -12.26 29.28 27.02
C ARG A 3 -11.29 28.11 27.13
N TRP A 4 -10.62 27.80 26.03
CA TRP A 4 -9.60 26.77 25.95
C TRP A 4 -8.32 27.37 25.38
N ASP A 5 -7.30 27.50 26.23
CA ASP A 5 -5.95 27.95 25.89
C ASP A 5 -5.03 26.73 26.05
N PHE A 6 -4.49 26.18 24.96
CA PHE A 6 -3.84 24.87 25.01
C PHE A 6 -2.40 24.89 25.55
N GLY A 7 -2.02 25.95 26.28
CA GLY A 7 -0.73 26.10 26.96
C GLY A 7 -0.78 26.51 28.43
N ALA A 8 -1.96 26.73 28.98
CA ALA A 8 -2.18 26.69 30.42
C ALA A 8 -2.98 25.43 30.73
N GLU A 9 -2.72 24.74 31.84
CA GLU A 9 -3.51 23.56 32.22
C GLU A 9 -4.99 23.97 32.45
N ASP A 10 -5.83 23.80 31.43
CA ASP A 10 -7.22 24.21 31.49
C ASP A 10 -8.05 23.34 32.45
N ALA A 11 -8.87 24.01 33.25
CA ALA A 11 -9.79 23.48 34.27
C ALA A 11 -10.97 22.66 33.73
N THR A 12 -11.01 22.35 32.42
CA THR A 12 -12.10 21.60 31.77
C THR A 12 -11.53 20.45 30.96
N SER A 13 -11.81 19.20 31.37
CA SER A 13 -11.23 18.00 30.75
C SER A 13 -11.85 17.71 29.37
N LEU A 14 -11.19 18.16 28.30
CA LEU A 14 -11.52 17.77 26.92
C LEU A 14 -11.07 16.32 26.65
N LYS A 15 -11.94 15.51 26.03
CA LYS A 15 -11.59 14.16 25.56
C LYS A 15 -11.07 14.22 24.12
N LEU A 16 -9.91 13.62 23.86
CA LEU A 16 -9.27 13.61 22.55
C LEU A 16 -9.68 12.40 21.72
N HIS A 17 -9.91 12.60 20.43
CA HIS A 17 -10.30 11.55 19.49
C HIS A 17 -9.51 11.67 18.19
N GLY A 18 -8.88 10.56 17.77
CA GLY A 18 -8.08 10.52 16.54
C GLY A 18 -6.69 11.16 16.68
N GLY A 19 -6.17 11.69 15.56
CA GLY A 19 -4.87 12.33 15.45
C GLY A 19 -4.85 13.78 15.94
N VAL A 20 -5.20 14.00 17.23
CA VAL A 20 -5.00 15.30 17.89
C VAL A 20 -3.61 15.34 18.50
N HIS A 21 -2.77 16.26 18.05
CA HIS A 21 -1.44 16.49 18.62
C HIS A 21 -1.48 17.72 19.53
N ARG A 22 -1.11 17.56 20.80
CA ARG A 22 -0.99 18.66 21.77
C ARG A 22 0.42 19.24 21.78
N ASP A 23 0.57 20.33 22.52
CA ASP A 23 1.85 20.94 22.89
C ASP A 23 2.70 21.37 21.68
N ILE A 24 2.05 21.62 20.55
CA ILE A 24 2.71 22.21 19.37
C ILE A 24 2.88 23.71 19.57
N PRO A 25 3.85 24.36 18.89
CA PRO A 25 4.00 25.80 18.96
C PRO A 25 2.73 26.55 18.51
N GLY A 26 2.14 27.32 19.43
CA GLY A 26 1.05 28.26 19.16
C GLY A 26 1.57 29.60 18.59
N PRO A 27 0.69 30.62 18.45
CA PRO A 27 1.13 31.99 18.18
C PRO A 27 2.05 32.48 19.31
N ARG A 28 3.22 33.01 18.96
CA ARG A 28 4.30 33.40 19.90
C ARG A 28 5.07 34.64 19.41
N PRO A 29 5.74 35.38 20.32
CA PRO A 29 6.70 36.42 19.95
C PRO A 29 7.88 35.88 19.11
N PRO A 30 8.52 36.72 18.25
CA PRO A 30 8.24 38.15 18.07
C PRO A 30 7.05 38.45 17.16
N GLU A 31 6.59 37.47 16.37
CA GLU A 31 5.56 37.66 15.35
C GLU A 31 4.19 37.98 15.95
N TYR A 32 3.83 37.31 17.04
CA TYR A 32 2.60 37.55 17.81
C TYR A 32 2.97 38.02 19.24
N PRO A 33 3.24 39.32 19.43
CA PRO A 33 3.84 39.83 20.67
C PRO A 33 2.93 39.77 21.89
N ASP A 34 1.62 39.57 21.71
CA ASP A 34 0.65 39.56 22.80
C ASP A 34 0.49 38.15 23.44
N PHE A 35 1.18 37.14 22.92
CA PHE A 35 1.23 35.78 23.49
C PHE A 35 2.48 35.54 24.33
N LEU A 36 2.42 34.54 25.21
CA LEU A 36 3.57 34.08 25.96
C LEU A 36 4.61 33.39 25.04
N PRO A 37 5.92 33.50 25.30
CA PRO A 37 6.96 32.85 24.51
C PRO A 37 6.83 31.33 24.39
N ASP A 38 6.19 30.69 25.35
CA ASP A 38 5.97 29.25 25.47
C ASP A 38 4.54 28.81 25.10
N ASN A 39 3.67 29.72 24.63
CA ASN A 39 2.27 29.43 24.31
C ASN A 39 2.08 28.20 23.40
N THR A 40 1.32 27.18 23.80
CA THR A 40 1.09 25.96 23.00
C THR A 40 -0.31 25.87 22.44
N ALA A 41 -0.45 25.09 21.37
CA ALA A 41 -1.68 24.86 20.62
C ALA A 41 -1.96 23.37 20.42
N ILE A 42 -3.10 23.05 19.78
CA ILE A 42 -3.37 21.71 19.24
C ILE A 42 -3.26 21.70 17.72
N LYS A 43 -2.86 20.56 17.16
CA LYS A 43 -2.86 20.27 15.72
C LYS A 43 -3.79 19.11 15.39
N LEU A 44 -4.56 19.28 14.32
CA LEU A 44 -5.54 18.32 13.81
C LEU A 44 -5.17 17.92 12.39
N ASP A 45 -5.33 16.63 12.06
CA ASP A 45 -4.89 16.03 10.79
C ASP A 45 -5.91 16.14 9.64
N GLY A 46 -7.12 16.65 9.89
CA GLY A 46 -8.21 16.73 8.92
C GLY A 46 -8.88 15.39 8.57
N LYS A 47 -8.60 14.31 9.31
CA LYS A 47 -9.13 12.96 9.04
C LYS A 47 -10.09 12.51 10.14
N GLY A 48 -10.99 13.39 10.57
CA GLY A 48 -11.97 13.06 11.60
C GLY A 48 -11.50 13.30 13.03
N SER A 49 -10.32 13.87 13.25
CA SER A 49 -9.80 14.15 14.59
C SER A 49 -10.50 15.32 15.27
N TYR A 50 -10.79 15.23 16.57
CA TYR A 50 -11.46 16.28 17.35
C TYR A 50 -11.19 16.18 18.86
N CYS A 51 -11.44 17.28 19.57
CA CYS A 51 -11.63 17.28 21.01
C CYS A 51 -13.13 17.35 21.30
N SER A 52 -13.60 16.67 22.36
CA SER A 52 -15.01 16.70 22.76
C SER A 52 -15.18 17.11 24.21
N LEU A 53 -16.28 17.81 24.47
CA LEU A 53 -16.80 18.12 25.78
C LEU A 53 -18.25 17.60 25.85
N ASP A 54 -18.52 16.74 26.83
CA ASP A 54 -19.88 16.28 27.09
C ASP A 54 -20.73 17.48 27.56
N ASP A 55 -21.96 17.56 27.06
CA ASP A 55 -22.92 18.56 27.55
C ASP A 55 -23.46 18.14 28.94
N ILE A 56 -23.63 19.11 29.84
CA ILE A 56 -24.07 18.85 31.22
C ILE A 56 -25.58 18.61 31.34
N GLY A 57 -26.32 18.70 30.24
CA GLY A 57 -27.76 18.50 30.16
C GLY A 57 -28.55 19.75 30.53
N VAL A 58 -29.58 19.58 31.37
CA VAL A 58 -30.53 20.66 31.70
C VAL A 58 -29.79 21.87 32.29
N GLN A 59 -29.99 23.04 31.67
CA GLN A 59 -29.29 24.31 31.96
C GLN A 59 -27.83 24.38 31.49
N SER A 60 -27.50 23.69 30.40
CA SER A 60 -26.18 23.83 29.76
C SER A 60 -25.89 25.30 29.43
N PRO A 61 -24.70 25.82 29.79
CA PRO A 61 -24.30 27.18 29.38
C PRO A 61 -24.12 27.30 27.86
N PHE A 62 -24.17 26.17 27.14
CA PHE A 62 -24.04 26.06 25.70
C PHE A 62 -25.36 25.90 24.96
N ASP A 63 -26.49 25.88 25.68
CA ASP A 63 -27.82 25.98 25.08
C ASP A 63 -28.13 27.44 24.81
N PHE A 64 -28.50 27.78 23.58
CA PHE A 64 -28.85 29.14 23.20
C PHE A 64 -30.22 29.13 22.54
N THR A 65 -31.10 30.05 22.93
CA THR A 65 -32.40 30.23 22.29
C THR A 65 -32.63 31.70 21.90
N ASN A 66 -33.78 32.02 21.32
CA ASN A 66 -34.10 33.38 20.92
C ASN A 66 -33.93 34.39 22.07
N GLY A 67 -33.26 35.50 21.78
CA GLY A 67 -32.88 36.52 22.74
C GLY A 67 -31.48 36.34 23.33
N ASP A 68 -30.94 35.11 23.36
CA ASP A 68 -29.57 34.87 23.80
C ASP A 68 -28.56 35.39 22.76
N ALA A 69 -27.48 36.00 23.25
CA ALA A 69 -26.33 36.36 22.45
C ALA A 69 -25.25 35.27 22.55
N ILE A 70 -24.56 35.01 21.44
CA ILE A 70 -23.40 34.13 21.37
C ILE A 70 -22.25 34.86 20.68
N THR A 71 -21.07 34.77 21.26
CA THR A 71 -19.81 35.08 20.57
C THR A 71 -18.91 33.86 20.59
N LEU A 72 -18.41 33.47 19.43
CA LEU A 72 -17.45 32.39 19.22
C LEU A 72 -16.18 32.99 18.65
N GLU A 73 -15.03 32.72 19.26
CA GLU A 73 -13.72 33.11 18.72
C GLU A 73 -12.70 31.99 18.79
N ALA A 74 -11.68 32.05 17.93
CA ALA A 74 -10.55 31.14 17.94
C ALA A 74 -9.34 31.77 17.26
N TRP A 75 -8.15 31.32 17.66
CA TRP A 75 -6.94 31.46 16.86
C TRP A 75 -6.77 30.22 15.99
N VAL A 76 -6.57 30.43 14.69
CA VAL A 76 -6.55 29.36 13.70
C VAL A 76 -5.34 29.49 12.77
N GLN A 77 -4.70 28.37 12.48
CA GLN A 77 -3.69 28.23 11.43
C GLN A 77 -4.13 27.05 10.55
N ALA A 78 -4.84 27.34 9.46
CA ALA A 78 -5.35 26.30 8.58
C ALA A 78 -4.27 25.90 7.55
N ASP A 79 -3.93 24.61 7.45
CA ASP A 79 -2.91 24.12 6.52
C ASP A 79 -3.37 24.30 5.05
N ALA A 80 -4.58 23.84 4.75
CA ALA A 80 -5.21 23.91 3.43
C ALA A 80 -6.72 23.64 3.55
N LEU A 81 -7.52 24.21 2.64
CA LEU A 81 -8.92 23.83 2.46
C LEU A 81 -9.15 23.44 1.00
N SER A 82 -9.90 22.36 0.79
CA SER A 82 -10.35 21.95 -0.55
C SER A 82 -11.47 22.86 -1.05
N PRO A 83 -11.69 22.96 -2.37
CA PRO A 83 -12.74 23.81 -2.94
C PRO A 83 -14.11 23.55 -2.30
N SER A 84 -14.79 24.60 -1.83
CA SER A 84 -16.09 24.57 -1.14
C SER A 84 -16.15 23.77 0.17
N GLN A 85 -15.01 23.37 0.75
CA GLN A 85 -14.95 22.64 2.02
C GLN A 85 -15.47 23.51 3.19
N ASN A 86 -16.15 22.89 4.16
CA ASN A 86 -16.67 23.55 5.36
C ASN A 86 -16.17 22.81 6.61
N VAL A 87 -15.08 23.29 7.20
CA VAL A 87 -14.43 22.63 8.34
C VAL A 87 -14.86 23.24 9.66
N TYR A 88 -15.06 22.41 10.68
CA TYR A 88 -15.49 22.84 12.01
C TYR A 88 -14.32 23.28 12.86
N VAL A 89 -14.40 24.50 13.40
CA VAL A 89 -13.47 24.96 14.43
C VAL A 89 -14.02 24.53 15.79
N ILE A 90 -15.28 24.88 16.08
CA ILE A 90 -16.03 24.42 17.25
C ILE A 90 -17.52 24.39 16.92
N GLY A 91 -18.27 23.42 17.43
CA GLY A 91 -19.72 23.41 17.35
C GLY A 91 -20.39 22.42 18.29
N LYS A 92 -21.69 22.64 18.51
CA LYS A 92 -22.58 21.76 19.27
C LYS A 92 -23.63 21.17 18.33
N GLY A 93 -23.79 19.85 18.38
CA GLY A 93 -24.67 19.10 17.49
C GLY A 93 -23.95 18.41 16.32
N ARG A 94 -24.68 17.54 15.63
CA ARG A 94 -24.23 16.70 14.50
C ARG A 94 -23.08 15.75 14.83
N THR A 95 -23.00 15.27 16.07
CA THR A 95 -22.00 14.26 16.47
C THR A 95 -22.37 12.87 15.96
N GLY A 96 -23.66 12.63 15.73
CA GLY A 96 -24.22 11.33 15.37
C GLY A 96 -24.65 10.49 16.57
N SER A 97 -24.79 11.10 17.75
CA SER A 97 -25.39 10.47 18.93
C SER A 97 -26.80 9.92 18.63
N ALA A 98 -27.14 8.78 19.23
CA ALA A 98 -28.41 8.09 19.00
C ALA A 98 -29.61 8.78 19.67
N ASP A 99 -29.35 9.61 20.69
CA ASP A 99 -30.37 10.24 21.53
C ASP A 99 -30.90 11.57 20.97
N VAL A 100 -30.34 12.03 19.84
CA VAL A 100 -30.65 13.32 19.20
C VAL A 100 -30.87 13.14 17.69
N ALA A 101 -31.56 14.09 17.06
CA ALA A 101 -31.81 14.04 15.62
C ALA A 101 -30.51 14.18 14.81
N ALA A 102 -30.43 13.55 13.63
CA ALA A 102 -29.22 13.59 12.81
C ALA A 102 -28.90 15.00 12.23
N ASP A 103 -29.91 15.87 12.16
CA ASP A 103 -29.84 17.25 11.67
C ASP A 103 -29.85 18.31 12.80
N ASN A 104 -29.51 17.92 14.02
CA ASN A 104 -29.57 18.72 15.24
C ASN A 104 -28.48 19.81 15.41
N GLN A 105 -28.07 20.53 14.36
CA GLN A 105 -27.04 21.56 14.55
C GLN A 105 -27.54 22.70 15.43
N ASN A 106 -27.03 22.80 16.66
CA ASN A 106 -27.39 23.86 17.59
C ASN A 106 -26.69 25.17 17.18
N TRP A 107 -25.35 25.13 17.05
CA TRP A 107 -24.51 26.23 16.56
C TRP A 107 -23.12 25.72 16.18
N ALA A 108 -22.42 26.41 15.28
CA ALA A 108 -21.04 26.11 14.92
C ALA A 108 -20.30 27.31 14.34
N LEU A 109 -19.05 27.49 14.79
CA LEU A 109 -18.04 28.32 14.15
C LEU A 109 -17.21 27.43 13.20
N ARG A 110 -17.11 27.86 11.95
CA ARG A 110 -16.49 27.08 10.86
C ARG A 110 -15.64 27.97 9.98
N LEU A 111 -14.75 27.33 9.22
CA LEU A 111 -14.12 27.94 8.06
C LEU A 111 -14.71 27.34 6.78
N ARG A 112 -15.00 28.21 5.82
CA ARG A 112 -15.47 27.83 4.49
C ARG A 112 -14.48 28.29 3.43
N GLU A 113 -14.10 27.39 2.54
CA GLU A 113 -13.30 27.73 1.37
C GLU A 113 -14.12 28.58 0.40
N THR A 114 -13.56 29.71 -0.03
CA THR A 114 -14.09 30.54 -1.12
C THR A 114 -12.93 31.18 -1.89
N LYS A 115 -12.71 30.74 -3.13
CA LYS A 115 -11.72 31.30 -4.07
C LYS A 115 -10.29 31.29 -3.50
N GLY A 116 -9.86 30.17 -2.92
CA GLY A 116 -8.54 29.95 -2.34
C GLY A 116 -8.35 30.56 -0.95
N LYS A 117 -9.41 31.11 -0.34
CA LYS A 117 -9.35 31.76 0.98
C LYS A 117 -10.30 31.07 1.96
N ALA A 118 -9.94 31.10 3.25
CA ALA A 118 -10.77 30.66 4.35
C ALA A 118 -11.62 31.82 4.87
N GLY A 119 -12.92 31.78 4.57
CA GLY A 119 -13.92 32.69 5.14
C GLY A 119 -14.49 32.13 6.45
N VAL A 120 -14.88 33.03 7.36
CA VAL A 120 -15.53 32.63 8.62
C VAL A 120 -17.00 32.33 8.33
N SER A 121 -17.49 31.21 8.86
CA SER A 121 -18.87 30.75 8.66
C SER A 121 -19.53 30.39 10.00
N PHE A 122 -20.77 30.83 10.17
CA PHE A 122 -21.65 30.44 11.26
C PHE A 122 -22.75 29.54 10.73
N LEU A 123 -23.09 28.48 11.47
CA LEU A 123 -24.20 27.59 11.12
C LEU A 123 -25.00 27.22 12.36
N PHE A 124 -26.32 27.29 12.23
CA PHE A 124 -27.26 26.61 13.11
C PHE A 124 -28.45 26.09 12.28
N ALA A 125 -29.28 25.25 12.89
CA ALA A 125 -30.55 24.83 12.32
C ALA A 125 -31.72 25.29 13.19
N THR A 126 -32.89 25.49 12.59
CA THR A 126 -34.18 25.65 13.31
C THR A 126 -34.94 24.32 13.33
N VAL A 127 -35.92 24.19 14.23
CA VAL A 127 -36.75 22.99 14.29
C VAL A 127 -37.73 22.99 13.10
N PRO A 128 -37.68 22.01 12.18
CA PRO A 128 -38.54 22.01 11.00
C PRO A 128 -40.02 21.79 11.39
N GLU A 129 -40.93 22.60 10.82
CA GLU A 129 -42.37 22.36 10.95
C GLU A 129 -42.80 21.23 9.98
N THR A 130 -43.35 20.17 10.55
CA THR A 130 -43.79 18.98 9.79
C THR A 130 -44.75 19.38 8.67
N GLY A 131 -44.37 19.10 7.42
CA GLY A 131 -45.18 19.35 6.22
C GLY A 131 -45.14 20.78 5.67
N LYS A 132 -44.38 21.70 6.27
CA LYS A 132 -44.24 23.08 5.79
C LYS A 132 -42.82 23.48 5.41
N THR A 133 -41.81 23.01 6.14
CA THR A 133 -40.40 23.33 5.85
C THR A 133 -39.87 22.43 4.74
N LYS A 134 -39.37 22.98 3.62
CA LYS A 134 -38.72 22.16 2.60
C LYS A 134 -37.34 21.70 3.07
N PRO A 135 -36.85 20.52 2.64
CA PRO A 135 -35.50 20.07 2.96
C PRO A 135 -34.46 21.11 2.55
N GLY A 136 -33.65 21.57 3.50
CA GLY A 136 -32.63 22.60 3.27
C GLY A 136 -32.97 23.97 3.86
N GLU A 137 -34.25 24.29 4.07
CA GLU A 137 -34.71 25.58 4.57
C GLU A 137 -34.45 25.77 6.08
N GLN A 138 -34.32 24.68 6.83
CA GLN A 138 -34.01 24.72 8.27
C GLN A 138 -32.57 25.14 8.59
N TRP A 139 -31.68 25.18 7.59
CA TRP A 139 -30.24 25.40 7.79
C TRP A 139 -29.87 26.86 7.59
N HIS A 140 -29.45 27.56 8.65
CA HIS A 140 -29.10 28.97 8.56
C HIS A 140 -27.58 29.13 8.60
N ARG A 141 -26.99 29.39 7.42
CA ARG A 141 -25.56 29.64 7.28
C ARG A 141 -25.29 31.08 6.89
N TRP A 142 -24.42 31.72 7.65
CA TRP A 142 -23.81 32.99 7.29
C TRP A 142 -22.32 32.78 7.00
N THR A 143 -21.81 33.41 5.95
CA THR A 143 -20.39 33.33 5.58
C THR A 143 -19.84 34.71 5.21
N THR A 144 -18.63 35.02 5.62
CA THR A 144 -17.91 36.23 5.19
C THR A 144 -17.66 36.20 3.67
N SER A 145 -17.69 37.38 3.04
CA SER A 145 -17.43 37.52 1.59
C SER A 145 -15.93 37.58 1.27
N SER A 146 -15.11 37.77 2.29
CA SER A 146 -13.65 37.79 2.29
C SER A 146 -13.12 36.72 3.26
N GLY A 147 -11.84 36.41 3.15
CA GLY A 147 -11.16 35.42 3.97
C GLY A 147 -9.66 35.67 4.03
N PHE A 148 -8.96 34.87 4.81
CA PHE A 148 -7.50 34.81 4.84
C PHE A 148 -6.98 33.65 3.99
N ALA A 149 -5.71 33.71 3.57
CA ALA A 149 -5.09 32.59 2.87
C ALA A 149 -4.69 31.51 3.90
N PRO A 150 -5.09 30.24 3.73
CA PRO A 150 -4.53 29.14 4.51
C PRO A 150 -3.01 29.09 4.34
N GLY A 151 -2.29 28.67 5.38
CA GLY A 151 -0.83 28.60 5.33
C GLY A 151 -0.19 28.75 6.70
N LYS A 152 0.97 29.42 6.73
CA LYS A 152 1.88 29.41 7.88
C LYS A 152 1.45 30.36 9.01
N TYR A 153 0.55 31.30 8.77
CA TYR A 153 0.17 32.30 9.78
C TYR A 153 -1.02 31.88 10.64
N TRP A 154 -0.94 32.31 11.89
CA TRP A 154 -2.06 32.34 12.80
C TRP A 154 -2.95 33.55 12.51
N HIS A 155 -4.25 33.28 12.45
CA HIS A 155 -5.31 34.27 12.27
C HIS A 155 -6.27 34.24 13.46
N HIS A 156 -6.76 35.40 13.87
CA HIS A 156 -7.85 35.48 14.84
C HIS A 156 -9.18 35.55 14.09
N ILE A 157 -10.12 34.67 14.43
CA ILE A 157 -11.46 34.68 13.85
C ILE A 157 -12.50 34.80 14.95
N ALA A 158 -13.58 35.51 14.68
CA ALA A 158 -14.72 35.56 15.59
C ALA A 158 -16.05 35.74 14.85
N ILE A 159 -17.14 35.25 15.45
CA ILE A 159 -18.52 35.58 15.10
C ILE A 159 -19.31 35.91 16.35
N SER A 160 -20.15 36.94 16.25
CA SER A 160 -21.14 37.31 17.26
C SER A 160 -22.53 37.33 16.64
N TYR A 161 -23.52 36.80 17.36
CA TYR A 161 -24.91 36.72 16.92
C TYR A 161 -25.88 36.75 18.10
N GLN A 162 -27.03 37.39 17.93
CA GLN A 162 -28.16 37.30 18.84
C GLN A 162 -29.28 36.50 18.17
N PHE A 163 -29.62 35.35 18.74
CA PHE A 163 -30.66 34.49 18.17
C PHE A 163 -32.01 35.20 18.14
N GLY A 164 -32.72 35.09 17.02
CA GLY A 164 -33.97 35.82 16.77
C GLY A 164 -33.78 37.21 16.14
N ASP A 165 -32.57 37.77 16.12
CA ASP A 165 -32.24 39.01 15.40
C ASP A 165 -31.19 38.75 14.29
N PRO A 166 -31.61 38.46 13.05
CA PRO A 166 -30.69 38.18 11.95
C PRO A 166 -29.79 39.37 11.58
N THR A 167 -30.14 40.60 12.00
CA THR A 167 -29.36 41.81 11.73
C THR A 167 -28.20 42.01 12.70
N SER A 168 -28.19 41.26 13.80
CA SER A 168 -27.14 41.29 14.83
C SER A 168 -25.84 40.63 14.41
N ILE A 169 -25.84 39.79 13.36
CA ILE A 169 -24.67 38.97 13.00
C ILE A 169 -23.47 39.82 12.59
N ARG A 170 -22.32 39.56 13.20
CA ARG A 170 -21.04 40.21 12.91
C ARG A 170 -19.95 39.15 12.88
N GLY A 171 -19.01 39.29 11.95
CA GLY A 171 -17.86 38.39 11.83
C GLY A 171 -16.56 39.18 11.67
N TRP A 172 -15.50 38.72 12.32
CA TRP A 172 -14.17 39.35 12.29
C TRP A 172 -13.12 38.37 11.81
N ILE A 173 -12.14 38.92 11.09
CA ILE A 173 -10.87 38.25 10.75
C ILE A 173 -9.77 39.24 11.12
N ASP A 174 -8.82 38.81 11.94
CA ASP A 174 -7.65 39.57 12.38
C ASP A 174 -8.05 40.93 12.97
N GLY A 175 -9.06 40.91 13.84
CA GLY A 175 -9.63 42.09 14.50
C GLY A 175 -10.44 43.02 13.59
N LYS A 176 -10.55 42.73 12.29
CA LYS A 176 -11.27 43.56 11.31
C LYS A 176 -12.65 42.98 11.01
N LEU A 177 -13.68 43.82 11.12
CA LEU A 177 -15.04 43.47 10.75
C LEU A 177 -15.13 43.11 9.26
N GLN A 178 -15.78 42.00 8.94
CA GLN A 178 -15.92 41.49 7.58
C GLN A 178 -17.37 41.56 7.09
N PRO A 179 -17.60 41.95 5.83
CA PRO A 179 -18.93 41.80 5.22
C PRO A 179 -19.23 40.30 5.01
N GLY A 180 -20.50 39.92 5.09
CA GLY A 180 -20.93 38.55 4.83
C GLY A 180 -22.41 38.47 4.48
N ARG A 181 -22.85 37.26 4.15
CA ARG A 181 -24.23 37.01 3.70
C ARG A 181 -24.75 35.67 4.22
N TRP A 182 -26.07 35.58 4.36
CA TRP A 182 -26.77 34.32 4.55
C TRP A 182 -26.81 33.57 3.22
N ASP A 183 -26.11 32.44 3.12
CA ASP A 183 -25.89 31.69 1.87
C ASP A 183 -26.42 30.23 1.94
N MET A 184 -27.19 29.92 2.98
CA MET A 184 -28.00 28.70 3.15
C MET A 184 -29.16 29.02 4.10
N GLY A 185 -30.39 28.60 3.76
CA GLY A 185 -31.65 28.82 4.52
C GLY A 185 -32.09 30.28 4.73
N GLY A 186 -31.18 31.24 4.56
CA GLY A 186 -31.46 32.66 4.73
C GLY A 186 -31.41 33.11 6.19
N ALA A 187 -31.65 34.41 6.39
CA ALA A 187 -31.86 35.00 7.70
C ALA A 187 -33.15 34.46 8.33
N THR A 188 -33.16 34.25 9.65
CA THR A 188 -34.35 33.77 10.38
C THR A 188 -34.53 34.49 11.70
N THR A 189 -35.78 34.48 12.19
CA THR A 189 -36.15 34.92 13.54
C THR A 189 -36.61 33.75 14.42
N GLU A 190 -36.59 32.53 13.88
CA GLU A 190 -36.94 31.31 14.59
C GLU A 190 -35.83 30.88 15.55
N ALA A 191 -36.22 30.17 16.60
CA ALA A 191 -35.27 29.65 17.59
C ALA A 191 -34.43 28.50 17.00
N PRO A 192 -33.14 28.42 17.37
CA PRO A 192 -32.29 27.32 16.94
C PRO A 192 -32.73 26.00 17.59
N VAL A 193 -32.26 24.88 17.06
CA VAL A 193 -32.32 23.58 17.74
C VAL A 193 -31.53 23.67 19.04
N VAL A 194 -32.13 23.17 20.13
CA VAL A 194 -31.51 23.04 21.46
C VAL A 194 -31.73 21.62 21.95
N ASP A 195 -30.64 20.92 22.26
CA ASP A 195 -30.63 19.56 22.80
C ASP A 195 -29.43 19.33 23.73
N ASN A 196 -29.08 18.09 24.08
CA ASN A 196 -27.92 17.79 24.92
C ASN A 196 -26.77 17.10 24.15
N ASP A 197 -26.64 17.35 22.85
CA ASP A 197 -25.53 16.79 22.07
C ASP A 197 -24.19 17.44 22.49
N ALA A 198 -23.10 16.69 22.35
CA ALA A 198 -21.76 17.10 22.77
C ALA A 198 -21.20 18.25 21.91
N ILE A 199 -20.24 18.97 22.48
CA ILE A 199 -19.48 20.02 21.79
C ILE A 199 -18.21 19.41 21.24
N TRP A 200 -17.98 19.58 19.95
CA TRP A 200 -16.76 19.12 19.27
C TRP A 200 -15.93 20.31 18.79
N ILE A 201 -14.63 20.24 19.04
CA ILE A 201 -13.60 21.15 18.53
C ILE A 201 -12.84 20.41 17.43
N GLY A 202 -12.83 20.97 16.22
CA GLY A 202 -12.06 20.44 15.09
C GLY A 202 -12.81 19.50 14.13
N SER A 203 -14.01 19.02 14.46
CA SER A 203 -14.78 18.14 13.56
C SER A 203 -16.28 18.15 13.87
N SER A 204 -17.05 17.47 13.02
CA SER A 204 -18.48 17.19 13.18
C SER A 204 -18.88 16.06 12.21
N GLN A 205 -20.17 15.75 12.07
CA GLN A 205 -20.71 14.75 11.15
C GLN A 205 -20.05 13.37 11.26
N ARG A 206 -19.99 12.83 12.48
CA ARG A 206 -19.35 11.52 12.76
C ARG A 206 -17.88 11.44 12.31
N GLY A 207 -17.18 12.58 12.27
CA GLY A 207 -15.77 12.63 11.88
C GLY A 207 -15.53 12.65 10.36
N ALA A 208 -16.51 13.09 9.56
CA ALA A 208 -16.33 13.18 8.12
C ALA A 208 -15.17 14.14 7.74
N ALA A 209 -14.19 13.66 6.97
CA ALA A 209 -13.00 14.43 6.60
C ALA A 209 -13.31 15.76 5.88
N ALA A 210 -14.41 15.83 5.12
CA ALA A 210 -14.86 17.08 4.48
C ALA A 210 -15.27 18.17 5.50
N ASN A 211 -15.46 17.81 6.77
CA ASN A 211 -15.90 18.66 7.86
C ASN A 211 -14.87 18.77 9.00
N SER A 212 -13.76 18.03 8.90
CA SER A 212 -12.70 18.06 9.89
C SER A 212 -11.66 19.12 9.54
N PHE A 213 -11.26 19.87 10.55
CA PHE A 213 -10.22 20.89 10.46
C PHE A 213 -8.84 20.24 10.31
N ARG A 214 -8.04 20.79 9.40
CA ARG A 214 -6.64 20.43 9.21
C ARG A 214 -5.78 21.66 9.48
N GLY A 215 -4.91 21.55 10.46
CA GLY A 215 -4.06 22.64 10.92
C GLY A 215 -4.07 22.79 12.43
N SER A 216 -3.73 23.97 12.91
CA SER A 216 -3.58 24.27 14.34
C SER A 216 -4.73 25.15 14.87
N LEU A 217 -5.16 24.91 16.10
CA LEU A 217 -6.16 25.71 16.82
C LEU A 217 -5.64 26.11 18.20
N ASP A 218 -5.95 27.33 18.62
CA ASP A 218 -5.64 27.85 19.95
C ASP A 218 -6.69 28.86 20.42
N ALA A 219 -6.68 29.18 21.73
CA ALA A 219 -7.45 30.27 22.34
C ALA A 219 -8.92 30.32 21.89
N ILE A 220 -9.59 29.16 21.95
CA ILE A 220 -10.99 29.00 21.52
C ILE A 220 -11.90 29.47 22.65
N ALA A 221 -12.89 30.31 22.39
CA ALA A 221 -13.81 30.78 23.43
C ALA A 221 -15.27 30.90 22.97
N VAL A 222 -16.17 30.69 23.93
CA VAL A 222 -17.63 30.84 23.83
C VAL A 222 -18.13 31.80 24.91
N TYR A 223 -18.77 32.88 24.48
CA TYR A 223 -19.37 33.89 25.34
C TYR A 223 -20.89 33.96 25.12
N ARG A 224 -21.65 34.28 26.17
CA ARG A 224 -23.12 34.51 26.10
C ARG A 224 -23.46 36.00 25.95
N GLU A 225 -22.62 36.76 25.26
CA GLU A 225 -22.76 38.20 25.03
C GLU A 225 -22.36 38.57 23.61
N VAL A 226 -22.81 39.75 23.15
CA VAL A 226 -22.42 40.30 21.85
C VAL A 226 -21.03 40.93 21.98
N ALA A 227 -20.13 40.58 21.06
CA ALA A 227 -18.78 41.11 21.04
C ALA A 227 -18.76 42.64 20.83
N ASP A 228 -17.98 43.35 21.66
CA ASP A 228 -17.65 44.76 21.42
C ASP A 228 -16.61 44.88 20.31
N GLU A 229 -16.86 45.77 19.34
CA GLU A 229 -16.00 45.91 18.16
C GLU A 229 -14.60 46.43 18.51
N LYS A 230 -14.47 47.33 19.50
CA LYS A 230 -13.15 47.84 19.93
C LYS A 230 -12.36 46.74 20.62
N VAL A 231 -13.02 45.90 21.42
CA VAL A 231 -12.39 44.72 22.01
C VAL A 231 -11.87 43.80 20.90
N MET A 232 -12.69 43.48 19.90
CA MET A 232 -12.26 42.60 18.79
C MET A 232 -11.07 43.16 18.00
N GLN A 233 -11.01 44.47 17.78
CA GLN A 233 -9.85 45.12 17.14
C GLN A 233 -8.56 44.93 17.94
N THR A 234 -8.63 44.88 19.27
CA THR A 234 -7.45 44.64 20.13
C THR A 234 -7.07 43.16 20.25
N ARG A 235 -7.89 42.22 19.77
CA ARG A 235 -7.62 40.77 19.87
C ARG A 235 -6.56 40.28 18.89
N PHE A 236 -6.16 41.07 17.89
CA PHE A 236 -5.16 40.66 16.91
C PHE A 236 -4.07 41.71 16.73
N ARG A 237 -2.83 41.27 16.91
CA ARG A 237 -1.63 42.04 16.58
C ARG A 237 -0.54 41.10 16.08
N ARG A 238 -0.07 41.37 14.87
CA ARG A 238 1.07 40.68 14.24
C ARG A 238 2.14 41.70 13.84
N VAL A 239 3.39 41.39 14.09
CA VAL A 239 4.56 42.20 13.74
C VAL A 239 5.43 41.43 12.74
N GLY A 240 5.89 42.10 11.68
CA GLY A 240 6.68 41.49 10.61
C GLY A 240 6.03 41.68 9.23
N GLU A 241 6.84 41.64 8.18
CA GLU A 241 6.35 41.77 6.80
C GLU A 241 5.46 40.57 6.42
N GLU A 242 4.56 40.79 5.46
CA GLU A 242 3.77 39.74 4.84
C GLU A 242 4.71 38.93 3.93
N ILE A 243 5.07 37.69 4.30
CA ILE A 243 5.82 36.81 3.39
C ILE A 243 4.90 36.47 2.22
N ILE A 244 5.06 37.19 1.12
CA ILE A 244 4.47 36.82 -0.17
C ILE A 244 5.24 35.59 -0.66
N VAL A 245 4.60 34.44 -0.59
CA VAL A 245 5.12 33.20 -1.18
C VAL A 245 5.27 33.40 -2.69
N GLN A 246 6.50 33.45 -3.18
CA GLN A 246 6.83 33.59 -4.60
C GLN A 246 7.54 32.33 -5.10
N PRO A 247 7.46 32.03 -6.42
CA PRO A 247 8.23 30.94 -7.01
C PRO A 247 9.73 31.11 -6.75
N ALA A 248 10.41 29.99 -6.46
CA ALA A 248 11.85 29.94 -6.35
C ALA A 248 12.51 30.41 -7.66
N PRO A 249 13.65 31.12 -7.58
CA PRO A 249 14.35 31.59 -8.77
C PRO A 249 14.75 30.40 -9.66
N GLU A 250 14.64 30.60 -10.98
CA GLU A 250 15.01 29.59 -11.97
C GLU A 250 16.53 29.60 -12.13
N ILE A 251 17.20 28.78 -11.31
CA ILE A 251 18.65 28.59 -11.31
C ILE A 251 18.95 27.12 -11.64
N MET A 252 19.95 26.88 -12.50
CA MET A 252 20.42 25.52 -12.79
C MET A 252 20.92 24.86 -11.50
N PRO A 253 20.48 23.64 -11.15
CA PRO A 253 20.87 23.01 -9.90
C PRO A 253 22.36 22.65 -9.89
N GLU A 254 23.00 22.86 -8.75
CA GLU A 254 24.37 22.40 -8.50
C GLU A 254 24.34 20.94 -8.03
N LEU A 255 24.93 20.04 -8.82
CA LEU A 255 24.94 18.59 -8.55
C LEU A 255 26.35 18.06 -8.19
N GLY A 256 27.26 18.96 -7.81
CA GLY A 256 28.64 18.61 -7.47
C GLY A 256 29.45 18.08 -8.65
N GLU A 257 30.35 17.14 -8.37
CA GLU A 257 31.14 16.43 -9.38
C GLU A 257 30.30 15.34 -10.07
N LEU A 258 30.25 15.39 -11.40
CA LEU A 258 29.51 14.45 -12.23
C LEU A 258 30.41 13.27 -12.66
N PRO A 259 29.87 12.06 -12.79
CA PRO A 259 30.65 10.88 -13.17
C PRO A 259 31.18 11.00 -14.61
N THR A 260 32.47 10.74 -14.82
CA THR A 260 33.09 10.77 -16.15
C THR A 260 32.49 9.69 -17.05
N GLY A 261 32.05 10.07 -18.26
CA GLY A 261 31.53 9.13 -19.26
C GLY A 261 30.18 8.50 -18.92
N ARG A 262 29.46 9.02 -17.91
CA ARG A 262 28.13 8.54 -17.49
C ARG A 262 27.20 9.73 -17.25
N THR A 263 25.90 9.46 -17.31
CA THR A 263 24.87 10.42 -16.92
C THR A 263 24.39 10.07 -15.52
N LEU A 264 24.51 11.01 -14.60
CA LEU A 264 23.96 10.89 -13.25
C LEU A 264 22.45 11.11 -13.29
N VAL A 265 21.70 10.25 -12.62
CA VAL A 265 20.27 10.38 -12.40
C VAL A 265 20.00 10.46 -10.90
N THR A 266 19.32 11.51 -10.44
CA THR A 266 18.86 11.63 -9.04
C THR A 266 17.35 11.74 -8.98
N LEU A 267 16.74 11.16 -7.94
CA LEU A 267 15.29 11.16 -7.73
C LEU A 267 14.97 11.69 -6.34
N HIS A 268 13.99 12.60 -6.28
CA HIS A 268 13.46 13.17 -5.04
C HIS A 268 11.95 12.96 -5.00
N GLU A 269 11.46 12.17 -4.05
CA GLU A 269 10.03 11.89 -3.89
C GLU A 269 9.34 12.96 -3.02
N GLY A 270 8.04 13.16 -3.22
CA GLY A 270 7.24 14.04 -2.37
C GLY A 270 7.40 15.54 -2.65
N MET A 271 7.56 15.91 -3.92
CA MET A 271 7.49 17.33 -4.31
C MET A 271 6.13 17.95 -3.90
N PRO A 272 6.05 19.24 -3.57
CA PRO A 272 4.80 19.85 -3.10
C PRO A 272 3.67 19.84 -4.14
N ASP A 273 4.00 20.01 -5.43
CA ASP A 273 3.05 20.00 -6.54
C ASP A 273 3.74 19.53 -7.83
N HIS A 274 2.94 18.96 -8.75
CA HIS A 274 3.35 18.56 -10.09
C HIS A 274 3.21 19.70 -11.13
N ASN A 275 2.41 20.72 -10.82
CA ASN A 275 2.04 21.78 -11.76
C ASN A 275 2.92 23.04 -11.66
N ARG A 276 3.81 23.09 -10.67
CA ARG A 276 4.71 24.21 -10.41
C ARG A 276 6.03 23.73 -9.82
N TRP A 277 7.04 24.59 -9.90
CA TRP A 277 8.29 24.43 -9.16
C TRP A 277 8.12 24.90 -7.70
N LEU A 278 9.16 24.70 -6.88
CA LEU A 278 9.19 25.12 -5.48
C LEU A 278 8.97 26.63 -5.34
N ASN A 279 8.38 27.04 -4.22
CA ASN A 279 8.37 28.43 -3.79
C ASN A 279 9.60 28.75 -2.93
N ASN A 280 9.87 30.04 -2.70
CA ASN A 280 11.01 30.53 -1.91
C ASN A 280 11.07 30.01 -0.46
N ASP A 281 9.94 29.54 0.08
CA ASP A 281 9.80 29.05 1.45
C ASP A 281 9.62 27.53 1.53
N GLU A 282 9.82 26.83 0.41
CA GLU A 282 9.80 25.38 0.28
C GLU A 282 11.20 24.85 -0.03
N GLU A 283 11.57 23.76 0.62
CA GLU A 283 12.86 23.10 0.39
C GLU A 283 12.70 21.90 -0.55
N LEU A 284 13.77 21.59 -1.28
CA LEU A 284 13.83 20.37 -2.08
C LEU A 284 13.79 19.15 -1.15
N PRO A 285 12.90 18.17 -1.38
CA PRO A 285 12.91 16.92 -0.62
C PRO A 285 14.27 16.22 -0.69
N ALA A 286 14.61 15.44 0.34
CA ALA A 286 15.86 14.69 0.37
C ALA A 286 15.99 13.77 -0.87
N GLU A 287 17.23 13.56 -1.33
CA GLU A 287 17.52 12.60 -2.40
C GLU A 287 17.07 11.21 -1.95
N THR A 288 16.12 10.63 -2.68
CA THR A 288 15.61 9.28 -2.43
C THR A 288 16.54 8.24 -3.02
N LEU A 289 17.01 8.49 -4.25
CA LEU A 289 17.74 7.50 -5.03
C LEU A 289 18.68 8.18 -6.02
N ARG A 290 19.83 7.54 -6.25
CA ARG A 290 20.79 7.92 -7.29
C ARG A 290 21.22 6.73 -8.12
N TRP A 291 21.42 6.95 -9.41
CA TRP A 291 21.78 5.92 -10.37
C TRP A 291 22.56 6.54 -11.55
N ASN A 292 23.34 5.73 -12.26
CA ASN A 292 24.11 6.16 -13.42
C ASN A 292 23.65 5.43 -14.68
N THR A 293 23.40 6.17 -15.74
CA THR A 293 23.02 5.65 -17.07
C THR A 293 24.01 6.11 -18.15
N GLU A 294 23.83 5.64 -19.38
CA GLU A 294 24.70 5.95 -20.52
C GLU A 294 24.18 7.12 -21.36
N SER A 295 22.91 7.48 -21.25
CA SER A 295 22.27 8.51 -22.09
C SER A 295 21.13 9.21 -21.35
N PHE A 296 20.61 10.31 -21.91
CA PHE A 296 19.38 10.94 -21.44
C PHE A 296 18.19 10.17 -22.02
N LEU A 297 17.95 8.96 -21.52
CA LEU A 297 16.83 8.09 -21.87
C LEU A 297 16.28 7.40 -20.62
N LEU A 298 14.96 7.39 -20.47
CA LEU A 298 14.25 6.68 -19.41
C LEU A 298 12.84 6.31 -19.87
N ASP A 299 12.44 5.07 -19.67
CA ASP A 299 11.08 4.57 -19.96
C ASP A 299 10.28 4.25 -18.70
N ARG A 300 10.96 3.93 -17.59
CA ARG A 300 10.38 3.71 -16.27
C ARG A 300 11.26 4.26 -15.17
N LEU A 301 10.67 4.59 -14.02
CA LEU A 301 11.47 4.85 -12.82
C LEU A 301 12.07 3.53 -12.29
N PRO A 302 13.23 3.58 -11.60
CA PRO A 302 13.70 2.47 -10.77
C PRO A 302 12.63 2.06 -9.76
N GLN A 303 12.64 0.79 -9.35
CA GLN A 303 11.70 0.30 -8.36
C GLN A 303 12.03 0.86 -6.97
N ARG A 304 10.98 1.26 -6.24
CA ARG A 304 11.09 1.79 -4.89
C ARG A 304 10.90 0.65 -3.88
N TYR A 305 11.76 0.58 -2.86
CA TYR A 305 11.73 -0.50 -1.85
C TYR A 305 11.70 0.03 -0.43
N ASP A 306 10.83 -0.49 0.42
CA ASP A 306 10.82 -0.16 1.85
C ASP A 306 12.06 -0.70 2.58
N ALA A 307 12.18 -0.43 3.88
CA ALA A 307 13.32 -0.88 4.68
C ALA A 307 13.43 -2.42 4.83
N TRP A 308 12.46 -3.20 4.36
CA TRP A 308 12.50 -4.66 4.34
C TRP A 308 12.94 -5.22 2.99
N GLY A 309 13.15 -4.36 1.99
CA GLY A 309 13.34 -4.78 0.61
C GLY A 309 12.06 -5.32 0.01
N ILE A 310 10.90 -4.73 0.33
CA ILE A 310 9.62 -5.03 -0.31
C ILE A 310 9.26 -3.85 -1.21
N ARG A 311 8.77 -4.13 -2.42
CA ARG A 311 8.35 -3.10 -3.38
C ARG A 311 7.33 -2.17 -2.71
N ALA A 312 7.51 -0.88 -2.91
CA ALA A 312 6.68 0.18 -2.37
C ALA A 312 6.39 1.21 -3.46
N ASP A 313 5.31 1.96 -3.31
CA ASP A 313 5.02 3.06 -4.22
C ASP A 313 5.97 4.24 -4.03
N TRP A 314 6.32 4.89 -5.14
CA TRP A 314 6.88 6.22 -5.12
C TRP A 314 5.89 7.21 -4.49
N LYS A 315 6.39 8.22 -3.76
CA LYS A 315 5.55 9.35 -3.30
C LYS A 315 5.49 10.42 -4.39
N PRO A 316 4.42 10.51 -5.21
CA PRO A 316 4.32 11.52 -6.24
C PRO A 316 4.13 12.93 -5.65
N PRO A 317 4.50 13.97 -6.40
CA PRO A 317 5.29 13.94 -7.63
C PRO A 317 6.77 13.65 -7.33
N VAL A 318 7.42 12.93 -8.24
CA VAL A 318 8.86 12.60 -8.16
C VAL A 318 9.64 13.54 -9.07
N LEU A 319 10.58 14.29 -8.51
CA LEU A 319 11.55 15.03 -9.32
C LEU A 319 12.65 14.07 -9.79
N VAL A 320 12.80 13.92 -11.09
CA VAL A 320 13.90 13.19 -11.71
C VAL A 320 14.86 14.19 -12.34
N ARG A 321 16.15 14.09 -12.02
CA ARG A 321 17.20 14.92 -12.60
C ARG A 321 18.20 14.08 -13.37
N PHE A 322 18.53 14.48 -14.60
CA PHE A 322 19.66 13.95 -15.35
C PHE A 322 20.76 15.00 -15.42
N ALA A 323 22.02 14.61 -15.24
CA ALA A 323 23.14 15.51 -15.37
C ALA A 323 24.38 14.82 -15.94
N THR A 324 25.06 15.48 -16.88
CA THR A 324 26.33 15.00 -17.41
C THR A 324 27.20 16.15 -17.94
N GLU A 325 28.48 15.85 -18.12
CA GLU A 325 29.42 16.67 -18.88
C GLU A 325 29.52 16.12 -20.30
N LEU A 326 29.15 16.92 -21.29
CA LEU A 326 29.19 16.51 -22.69
C LEU A 326 30.45 17.04 -23.39
N SER A 327 30.89 16.27 -24.39
CA SER A 327 31.86 16.73 -25.38
C SER A 327 31.14 16.85 -26.74
N LEU A 328 30.88 18.08 -27.17
CA LEU A 328 30.23 18.40 -28.45
C LEU A 328 31.18 19.25 -29.29
N THR A 329 30.98 19.28 -30.61
CA THR A 329 31.78 20.16 -31.47
C THR A 329 31.50 21.62 -31.12
N PRO A 330 32.50 22.52 -31.18
CA PRO A 330 32.26 23.94 -30.94
C PRO A 330 31.22 24.51 -31.90
N GLY A 331 30.28 25.30 -31.39
CA GLY A 331 29.21 25.90 -32.20
C GLY A 331 27.81 25.77 -31.60
N LYS A 332 26.81 26.10 -32.41
CA LYS A 332 25.39 26.01 -32.03
C LYS A 332 24.84 24.65 -32.40
N HIS A 333 24.17 24.01 -31.44
CA HIS A 333 23.48 22.74 -31.62
C HIS A 333 22.03 22.88 -31.22
N ARG A 334 21.15 22.32 -32.05
CA ARG A 334 19.73 22.21 -31.72
C ARG A 334 19.51 20.96 -30.88
N VAL A 335 18.76 21.12 -29.79
CA VAL A 335 18.46 20.04 -28.85
C VAL A 335 16.95 19.82 -28.81
N LEU A 336 16.52 18.56 -28.79
CA LEU A 336 15.15 18.12 -28.60
C LEU A 336 15.00 17.54 -27.18
N MET A 337 14.06 18.06 -26.42
CA MET A 337 13.61 17.51 -25.14
C MET A 337 12.23 16.87 -25.32
N ARG A 338 12.12 15.57 -25.04
CA ARG A 338 10.87 14.80 -25.08
C ARG A 338 10.50 14.36 -23.66
N VAL A 339 9.41 14.90 -23.13
CA VAL A 339 9.00 14.73 -21.71
C VAL A 339 7.49 14.75 -21.55
N ARG A 340 6.94 14.08 -20.52
CA ARG A 340 5.51 14.15 -20.19
C ARG A 340 5.17 15.25 -19.18
N GLY A 341 5.98 15.39 -18.14
CA GLY A 341 5.73 16.29 -17.01
C GLY A 341 6.33 17.69 -17.15
N LEU A 342 6.13 18.51 -16.12
CA LEU A 342 6.74 19.84 -16.01
C LEU A 342 8.26 19.68 -15.92
N SER A 343 8.97 20.23 -16.89
CA SER A 343 10.41 19.97 -17.08
C SER A 343 11.17 21.21 -17.49
N ARG A 344 12.46 21.23 -17.13
CA ARG A 344 13.45 22.27 -17.48
C ARG A 344 14.72 21.61 -17.98
N LEU A 345 15.23 22.09 -19.10
CA LEU A 345 16.54 21.69 -19.63
C LEU A 345 17.50 22.86 -19.57
N TRP A 346 18.65 22.62 -18.98
CA TRP A 346 19.70 23.59 -18.73
C TRP A 346 20.97 23.22 -19.48
N ALA A 347 21.70 24.23 -19.95
CA ALA A 347 23.06 24.10 -20.48
C ALA A 347 23.93 25.25 -19.96
N ASP A 348 25.04 24.92 -19.29
CA ASP A 348 26.00 25.88 -18.72
C ASP A 348 25.35 27.04 -17.94
N GLY A 349 24.38 26.71 -17.08
CA GLY A 349 23.66 27.66 -16.24
C GLY A 349 22.48 28.36 -16.92
N LYS A 350 22.29 28.17 -18.23
CA LYS A 350 21.19 28.80 -18.99
C LYS A 350 20.04 27.83 -19.20
N LEU A 351 18.81 28.31 -19.00
CA LEU A 351 17.60 27.57 -19.31
C LEU A 351 17.37 27.56 -20.82
N ILE A 352 17.42 26.39 -21.46
CA ILE A 352 17.34 26.25 -22.93
C ILE A 352 16.01 25.68 -23.42
N ALA A 353 15.26 24.96 -22.57
CA ALA A 353 13.92 24.46 -22.90
C ALA A 353 13.04 24.29 -21.65
N LYS A 354 11.72 24.46 -21.80
CA LYS A 354 10.71 24.26 -20.75
C LYS A 354 9.48 23.56 -21.32
N SER A 355 8.92 22.62 -20.57
CA SER A 355 7.62 22.01 -20.88
C SER A 355 6.51 22.58 -19.97
N LYS A 356 5.27 22.19 -20.26
CA LYS A 356 4.10 22.45 -19.40
C LYS A 356 3.86 21.26 -18.47
N PRO A 357 3.17 21.45 -17.34
CA PRO A 357 2.77 20.33 -16.50
C PRO A 357 1.78 19.43 -17.22
N VAL A 358 1.74 18.15 -16.82
CA VAL A 358 0.72 17.23 -17.34
C VAL A 358 -0.65 17.74 -16.91
N SER A 359 -1.62 17.73 -17.84
CA SER A 359 -2.96 18.27 -17.64
C SER A 359 -4.00 17.34 -18.22
N GLY A 360 -5.24 17.41 -17.74
CA GLY A 360 -6.36 16.57 -18.21
C GLY A 360 -6.93 15.69 -17.10
N SER A 361 -7.96 14.91 -17.46
CA SER A 361 -8.56 13.94 -16.54
C SER A 361 -7.63 12.72 -16.39
N PRO A 362 -7.48 12.19 -15.17
CA PRO A 362 -6.83 10.90 -14.92
C PRO A 362 -7.79 9.71 -15.05
N SER A 363 -9.03 9.93 -15.51
CA SER A 363 -10.09 8.92 -15.52
C SER A 363 -9.82 7.75 -16.48
N GLY A 364 -8.85 7.89 -17.39
CA GLY A 364 -8.55 6.87 -18.41
C GLY A 364 -9.53 6.86 -19.57
N GLU A 365 -10.42 7.86 -19.62
CA GLU A 365 -11.42 8.04 -20.69
C GLU A 365 -10.97 9.08 -21.73
N GLU A 366 -9.79 9.66 -21.55
CA GLU A 366 -9.21 10.58 -22.50
C GLU A 366 -8.94 9.91 -23.86
N PRO A 367 -9.12 10.64 -24.97
CA PRO A 367 -8.68 10.18 -26.27
C PRO A 367 -7.17 9.91 -26.24
N MET A 368 -6.75 8.77 -26.80
CA MET A 368 -5.35 8.53 -27.08
C MET A 368 -4.83 9.67 -27.98
N THR A 369 -3.68 10.23 -27.63
CA THR A 369 -2.99 11.19 -28.49
C THR A 369 -2.72 10.47 -29.80
N PRO A 370 -3.22 10.95 -30.95
CA PRO A 370 -2.92 10.33 -32.24
C PRO A 370 -1.41 10.20 -32.37
N VAL A 371 -0.92 9.05 -32.86
CA VAL A 371 0.48 8.86 -33.22
C VAL A 371 0.81 9.97 -34.23
N ALA A 372 1.60 10.96 -33.81
CA ALA A 372 1.97 12.05 -34.68
C ALA A 372 2.79 11.50 -35.85
N ASP A 373 2.64 12.04 -37.05
CA ASP A 373 3.59 11.74 -38.12
C ASP A 373 5.00 12.08 -37.61
N PRO A 374 5.99 11.21 -37.82
CA PRO A 374 7.33 11.47 -37.33
C PRO A 374 7.82 12.79 -37.96
N PRO A 375 8.55 13.64 -37.20
CA PRO A 375 9.05 14.92 -37.71
C PRO A 375 9.80 14.78 -39.05
N ARG A 376 10.40 13.61 -39.29
CA ARG A 376 11.04 13.16 -40.53
C ARG A 376 10.91 11.64 -40.69
N PRO A 377 10.93 11.09 -41.91
CA PRO A 377 10.93 9.63 -42.13
C PRO A 377 12.06 8.93 -41.36
N GLY A 378 11.73 7.92 -40.56
CA GLY A 378 12.70 7.13 -39.78
C GLY A 378 12.99 7.64 -38.36
N LEU A 379 12.44 8.80 -37.97
CA LEU A 379 12.51 9.27 -36.58
C LEU A 379 11.48 8.55 -35.70
N ARG A 380 11.88 8.15 -34.50
CA ARG A 380 10.98 7.57 -33.49
C ARG A 380 9.90 8.56 -33.08
N VAL A 381 8.64 8.14 -33.09
CA VAL A 381 7.48 8.99 -32.79
C VAL A 381 7.34 9.22 -31.28
N ALA A 382 6.84 10.39 -30.88
CA ALA A 382 6.52 10.69 -29.48
C ALA A 382 5.25 9.94 -29.01
N GLU A 383 5.28 9.43 -27.79
CA GLU A 383 4.18 8.68 -27.18
C GLU A 383 3.04 9.58 -26.68
N HIS A 384 1.98 8.96 -26.16
CA HIS A 384 0.87 9.64 -25.51
C HIS A 384 1.34 10.62 -24.43
N ARG A 385 0.79 11.84 -24.46
CA ARG A 385 1.07 12.96 -23.53
C ARG A 385 2.52 13.44 -23.49
N GLN A 386 3.37 13.00 -24.42
CA GLN A 386 4.71 13.57 -24.54
C GLN A 386 4.68 14.91 -25.25
N GLN A 387 5.51 15.82 -24.78
CA GLN A 387 5.76 17.12 -25.36
C GLN A 387 7.15 17.09 -25.98
N GLU A 388 7.27 17.60 -27.20
CA GLU A 388 8.54 17.84 -27.87
C GLU A 388 8.86 19.33 -27.83
N ILE A 389 9.97 19.69 -27.20
CA ILE A 389 10.42 21.07 -27.06
C ILE A 389 11.84 21.18 -27.59
N PHE A 390 12.06 22.15 -28.48
CA PHE A 390 13.40 22.44 -29.00
C PHE A 390 14.09 23.53 -28.18
N GLY A 391 15.38 23.35 -27.96
CA GLY A 391 16.29 24.35 -27.40
C GLY A 391 17.55 24.50 -28.27
N GLU A 392 18.38 25.48 -27.92
CA GLU A 392 19.69 25.69 -28.56
C GLU A 392 20.77 25.71 -27.48
N VAL A 393 21.84 24.93 -27.68
CA VAL A 393 23.04 24.98 -26.86
C VAL A 393 24.19 25.56 -27.68
N THR A 394 24.94 26.48 -27.10
CA THR A 394 26.15 27.04 -27.71
C THR A 394 27.36 26.51 -26.97
N VAL A 395 28.11 25.64 -27.64
CA VAL A 395 29.29 24.97 -27.09
C VAL A 395 30.52 25.83 -27.40
N ASN A 396 31.33 26.08 -26.37
CA ASN A 396 32.53 26.91 -26.45
C ASN A 396 33.66 26.20 -27.25
N ALA A 397 34.79 26.89 -27.42
CA ALA A 397 35.94 26.34 -28.16
C ALA A 397 36.58 25.11 -27.50
N GLU A 398 36.37 24.92 -26.19
CA GLU A 398 36.87 23.77 -25.44
C GLU A 398 36.01 22.51 -25.68
N GLY A 399 34.82 22.66 -26.29
CA GLY A 399 33.96 21.54 -26.66
C GLY A 399 33.19 20.94 -25.48
N HIS A 400 33.29 21.52 -24.29
CA HIS A 400 32.63 21.02 -23.08
C HIS A 400 31.34 21.79 -22.78
N CYS A 401 30.31 21.06 -22.36
CA CYS A 401 29.03 21.64 -21.94
C CYS A 401 28.38 20.78 -20.86
N ARG A 402 28.03 21.41 -19.73
CA ARG A 402 27.25 20.77 -18.68
C ARG A 402 25.76 20.87 -19.00
N VAL A 403 25.09 19.74 -19.08
CA VAL A 403 23.65 19.67 -19.35
C VAL A 403 22.91 19.05 -18.18
N VAL A 404 21.81 19.69 -17.77
CA VAL A 404 20.94 19.20 -16.70
C VAL A 404 19.48 19.21 -17.15
N LEU A 405 18.81 18.07 -17.05
CA LEU A 405 17.36 17.96 -17.19
C LEU A 405 16.74 17.80 -15.81
N GLU A 406 15.65 18.53 -15.54
CA GLU A 406 14.77 18.30 -14.39
C GLU A 406 13.36 18.02 -14.91
N THR A 407 12.70 16.98 -14.40
CA THR A 407 11.31 16.66 -14.75
C THR A 407 10.51 16.22 -13.53
N LEU A 408 9.26 16.69 -13.41
CA LEU A 408 8.31 16.20 -12.41
C LEU A 408 7.47 15.06 -13.00
N VAL A 409 7.58 13.88 -12.38
CA VAL A 409 6.90 12.66 -12.81
C VAL A 409 5.78 12.31 -11.82
N GLY A 410 4.58 12.07 -12.36
CA GLY A 410 3.38 11.77 -11.56
C GLY A 410 2.75 12.98 -10.87
N GLY A 411 1.79 12.70 -9.98
CA GLY A 411 1.06 13.69 -9.20
C GLY A 411 -0.10 13.05 -8.45
N LYS A 412 -0.90 13.83 -7.70
CA LYS A 412 -2.04 13.30 -6.91
C LYS A 412 -3.01 12.43 -7.72
N ALA A 413 -3.12 12.71 -9.02
CA ALA A 413 -4.00 12.05 -9.97
C ALA A 413 -3.23 11.32 -11.09
N PHE A 414 -1.90 11.42 -11.15
CA PHE A 414 -1.11 10.91 -12.27
C PHE A 414 -0.13 9.84 -11.78
N ARG A 415 -0.08 8.71 -12.48
CA ARG A 415 0.89 7.65 -12.18
C ARG A 415 2.31 8.19 -12.29
N CYS A 416 3.23 7.64 -11.50
CA CYS A 416 4.66 7.92 -11.57
C CYS A 416 5.27 7.26 -12.82
N ASP A 417 4.79 7.64 -14.00
CA ASP A 417 5.21 7.13 -15.30
C ASP A 417 5.87 8.28 -16.09
N PRO A 418 7.20 8.22 -16.33
CA PRO A 418 7.91 9.26 -17.05
C PRO A 418 7.55 9.27 -18.55
N GLY A 419 6.99 8.18 -19.08
CA GLY A 419 7.03 7.84 -20.50
C GLY A 419 8.44 7.61 -21.01
N GLU A 420 8.59 7.41 -22.32
CA GLU A 420 9.90 7.41 -22.98
C GLU A 420 10.53 8.83 -23.01
N LEU A 421 10.99 9.27 -21.85
CA LEU A 421 11.68 10.54 -21.68
C LEU A 421 13.03 10.47 -22.38
N CYS A 422 13.34 11.49 -23.20
CA CYS A 422 14.68 11.61 -23.77
C CYS A 422 15.12 13.05 -24.04
N VAL A 423 16.44 13.23 -24.14
CA VAL A 423 17.05 14.44 -24.69
C VAL A 423 17.98 14.04 -25.82
N ALA A 424 17.87 14.70 -26.96
CA ALA A 424 18.63 14.39 -28.16
C ALA A 424 19.17 15.65 -28.85
N VAL A 425 20.31 15.55 -29.52
CA VAL A 425 20.95 16.62 -30.28
C VAL A 425 20.77 16.38 -31.79
N GLU A 426 20.50 17.42 -32.56
CA GLU A 426 20.37 17.33 -34.02
C GLU A 426 21.73 16.96 -34.65
N THR A 427 21.73 16.06 -35.63
CA THR A 427 22.94 15.67 -36.35
C THR A 427 23.48 16.82 -37.18
N SER A 428 24.79 16.82 -37.49
CA SER A 428 25.45 17.93 -38.20
C SER A 428 24.91 18.18 -39.62
N ASP A 429 24.39 17.14 -40.27
CA ASP A 429 23.71 17.23 -41.58
C ASP A 429 22.24 17.65 -41.45
N GLY A 430 21.77 17.83 -40.22
CA GLY A 430 20.40 18.14 -39.87
C GLY A 430 19.41 17.06 -40.26
N SER A 431 19.81 15.82 -40.55
CA SER A 431 18.90 14.78 -41.05
C SER A 431 18.15 14.02 -39.94
N SER A 432 18.72 13.94 -38.74
CA SER A 432 18.22 13.14 -37.63
C SER A 432 18.53 13.78 -36.26
N PHE A 433 18.18 13.09 -35.18
CA PHE A 433 18.57 13.40 -33.81
C PHE A 433 19.31 12.21 -33.21
N GLN A 434 20.31 12.49 -32.37
CA GLN A 434 21.07 11.49 -31.63
C GLN A 434 20.82 11.70 -30.13
N LEU A 435 20.54 10.63 -29.39
CA LEU A 435 20.40 10.71 -27.93
C LEU A 435 21.66 11.32 -27.30
N LEU A 436 21.42 12.24 -26.37
CA LEU A 436 22.47 12.96 -25.67
C LEU A 436 23.14 12.01 -24.68
N SER A 437 24.43 11.76 -24.90
CA SER A 437 25.26 10.84 -24.14
C SER A 437 26.67 11.41 -23.96
N PRO A 438 27.29 11.27 -22.78
CA PRO A 438 28.70 11.63 -22.58
C PRO A 438 29.66 10.67 -23.32
N ASN A 439 29.20 9.49 -23.75
CA ASN A 439 30.01 8.55 -24.50
C ASN A 439 29.72 8.63 -26.00
N SER A 440 30.59 9.32 -26.73
CA SER A 440 30.47 9.50 -28.18
C SER A 440 30.90 8.28 -29.01
N SER A 441 31.42 7.21 -28.40
CA SER A 441 31.92 6.03 -29.15
C SER A 441 30.81 5.19 -29.78
N ARG A 442 29.57 5.32 -29.28
CA ARG A 442 28.40 4.57 -29.76
C ARG A 442 27.20 5.51 -29.86
N PRO A 443 27.08 6.28 -30.95
CA PRO A 443 25.94 7.16 -31.14
C PRO A 443 24.65 6.34 -31.25
N VAL A 444 23.60 6.79 -30.57
CA VAL A 444 22.26 6.17 -30.63
C VAL A 444 21.34 7.15 -31.35
N MET A 445 20.91 6.82 -32.57
CA MET A 445 19.99 7.68 -33.31
C MET A 445 18.59 7.56 -32.71
N LEU A 446 17.82 8.65 -32.77
CA LEU A 446 16.41 8.68 -32.36
C LEU A 446 15.53 7.99 -33.42
N SER A 447 15.79 6.70 -33.63
CA SER A 447 15.07 5.79 -34.52
C SER A 447 14.58 4.58 -33.71
N ASP A 448 13.57 3.86 -34.21
CA ASP A 448 13.01 2.72 -33.48
C ASP A 448 14.06 1.65 -33.18
N ALA A 449 14.85 1.25 -34.19
CA ALA A 449 15.85 0.20 -34.05
C ALA A 449 16.93 0.51 -33.00
N ASP A 450 17.45 1.74 -33.01
CA ASP A 450 18.52 2.17 -32.10
C ASP A 450 18.00 2.38 -30.68
N VAL A 451 16.83 3.01 -30.54
CA VAL A 451 16.22 3.28 -29.22
C VAL A 451 15.73 1.99 -28.57
N GLU A 452 15.12 1.05 -29.29
CA GLU A 452 14.72 -0.25 -28.74
C GLU A 452 15.93 -1.04 -28.21
N ALA A 453 17.05 -1.02 -28.95
CA ALA A 453 18.29 -1.66 -28.52
C ALA A 453 18.94 -0.96 -27.31
N GLU A 454 18.73 0.35 -27.14
CA GLU A 454 19.14 1.11 -25.96
C GLU A 454 18.23 0.83 -24.76
N LEU A 455 16.92 0.84 -24.93
CA LEU A 455 15.93 0.50 -23.90
C LEU A 455 16.15 -0.91 -23.35
N ALA A 456 16.42 -1.90 -24.21
CA ALA A 456 16.75 -3.26 -23.77
C ALA A 456 18.04 -3.34 -22.91
N ARG A 457 19.00 -2.43 -23.13
CA ARG A 457 20.21 -2.32 -22.30
C ARG A 457 19.93 -1.56 -21.01
N LEU A 458 19.12 -0.51 -21.09
CA LEU A 458 18.67 0.29 -19.96
C LEU A 458 17.90 -0.57 -18.97
N ASP A 459 16.95 -1.39 -19.43
CA ASP A 459 16.13 -2.24 -18.57
C ASP A 459 16.98 -3.29 -17.85
N LYS A 460 17.97 -3.91 -18.52
CA LYS A 460 18.93 -4.81 -17.84
C LYS A 460 19.74 -4.11 -16.75
N SER A 461 20.18 -2.88 -17.02
CA SER A 461 20.89 -2.05 -16.03
C SER A 461 19.99 -1.72 -14.84
N LEU A 462 18.73 -1.35 -15.10
CA LEU A 462 17.73 -1.07 -14.08
C LEU A 462 17.37 -2.32 -13.27
N GLN A 463 17.17 -3.48 -13.89
CA GLN A 463 16.90 -4.73 -13.17
C GLN A 463 18.03 -5.10 -12.21
N ALA A 464 19.29 -4.97 -12.64
CA ALA A 464 20.44 -5.20 -11.76
C ALA A 464 20.49 -4.18 -10.61
N PHE A 465 20.21 -2.92 -10.91
CA PHE A 465 20.15 -1.86 -9.91
C PHE A 465 18.98 -2.04 -8.92
N ASP A 466 17.81 -2.48 -9.39
CA ASP A 466 16.62 -2.75 -8.61
C ASP A 466 16.88 -3.94 -7.66
N ALA A 467 17.56 -5.00 -8.13
CA ALA A 467 17.94 -6.14 -7.30
C ALA A 467 18.96 -5.76 -6.20
N ASP A 468 19.95 -4.92 -6.53
CA ASP A 468 20.92 -4.42 -5.55
C ASP A 468 20.28 -3.48 -4.51
N SER A 469 19.45 -2.53 -4.97
CA SER A 469 18.66 -1.66 -4.09
C SER A 469 17.73 -2.50 -3.19
N ARG A 470 17.16 -3.55 -3.78
CA ARG A 470 16.58 -4.77 -3.20
C ARG A 470 17.20 -5.17 -1.88
N ARG A 471 18.35 -5.81 -2.05
CA ARG A 471 19.15 -6.44 -1.00
C ARG A 471 19.71 -5.42 -0.02
N ARG A 472 20.14 -4.25 -0.50
CA ARG A 472 20.62 -3.16 0.37
C ARG A 472 19.55 -2.70 1.35
N ALA A 473 18.32 -2.48 0.88
CA ALA A 473 17.23 -2.10 1.76
C ALA A 473 16.91 -3.21 2.77
N ALA A 474 16.80 -4.46 2.30
CA ALA A 474 16.56 -5.65 3.11
C ALA A 474 17.61 -5.92 4.20
N SER A 475 18.85 -5.44 4.01
CA SER A 475 19.98 -5.70 4.92
C SER A 475 19.78 -5.20 6.35
N SER A 476 18.89 -4.23 6.54
CA SER A 476 18.51 -3.73 7.86
C SER A 476 17.92 -4.82 8.78
N GLN A 477 17.44 -5.92 8.20
CA GLN A 477 16.83 -7.05 8.90
C GLN A 477 17.79 -8.23 9.12
N ASP A 478 18.97 -8.21 8.50
CA ASP A 478 19.82 -9.41 8.42
C ASP A 478 20.35 -9.86 9.79
N GLU A 479 20.71 -8.92 10.67
CA GLU A 479 21.17 -9.24 12.03
C GLU A 479 20.09 -9.95 12.85
N PHE A 480 18.83 -9.52 12.72
CA PHE A 480 17.70 -10.17 13.39
C PHE A 480 17.50 -11.61 12.89
N TRP A 481 17.53 -11.82 11.57
CA TRP A 481 17.33 -13.14 10.99
C TRP A 481 18.52 -14.07 11.27
N LYS A 482 19.74 -13.55 11.20
CA LYS A 482 20.96 -14.29 11.54
C LYS A 482 20.91 -14.82 12.98
N MET A 483 20.54 -13.98 13.94
CA MET A 483 20.35 -14.38 15.34
C MET A 483 19.33 -15.53 15.47
N ARG A 484 18.18 -15.42 14.80
CA ARG A 484 17.15 -16.47 14.82
C ARG A 484 17.64 -17.78 14.21
N HIS A 485 18.31 -17.71 13.06
CA HIS A 485 18.84 -18.89 12.39
C HIS A 485 19.98 -19.54 13.19
N ASP A 486 20.80 -18.75 13.87
CA ASP A 486 21.83 -19.27 14.79
C ASP A 486 21.19 -20.02 15.96
N PHE A 487 20.12 -19.49 16.55
CA PHE A 487 19.37 -20.19 17.59
C PHE A 487 18.75 -21.50 17.06
N ALA A 488 18.15 -21.47 15.87
CA ALA A 488 17.59 -22.67 15.24
C ALA A 488 18.67 -23.73 14.97
N ARG A 489 19.86 -23.33 14.47
CA ARG A 489 21.00 -24.21 14.28
C ARG A 489 21.49 -24.84 15.58
N GLN A 490 21.60 -24.04 16.66
CA GLN A 490 21.99 -24.54 17.98
C GLN A 490 20.98 -25.56 18.52
N TRP A 491 19.69 -25.26 18.39
CA TRP A 491 18.63 -26.18 18.78
C TRP A 491 18.69 -27.48 17.97
N ALA A 492 18.86 -27.40 16.64
CA ALA A 492 18.96 -28.56 15.77
C ALA A 492 20.19 -29.43 16.08
N ALA A 493 21.32 -28.82 16.44
CA ALA A 493 22.53 -29.54 16.86
C ALA A 493 22.32 -30.33 18.17
N GLN A 494 21.46 -29.83 19.06
CA GLN A 494 21.09 -30.51 20.31
C GLN A 494 20.01 -31.59 20.11
N HIS A 495 19.29 -31.56 18.98
CA HIS A 495 18.19 -32.46 18.65
C HIS A 495 18.46 -33.12 17.28
N PRO A 496 19.50 -33.97 17.16
CA PRO A 496 19.88 -34.54 15.88
C PRO A 496 18.73 -35.35 15.28
N ALA A 497 18.58 -35.24 13.96
CA ALA A 497 17.63 -36.06 13.22
C ALA A 497 17.95 -37.56 13.40
N PRO A 498 16.93 -38.44 13.30
CA PRO A 498 17.16 -39.88 13.33
C PRO A 498 18.19 -40.30 12.28
N PRO A 499 19.09 -41.24 12.60
CA PRO A 499 20.13 -41.66 11.66
C PRO A 499 19.52 -42.28 10.41
N VAL A 500 20.00 -41.86 9.23
CA VAL A 500 19.66 -42.49 7.95
C VAL A 500 20.37 -43.85 7.87
N PRO A 501 19.70 -44.94 7.48
CA PRO A 501 20.35 -46.24 7.30
C PRO A 501 21.54 -46.14 6.33
N GLN A 502 22.65 -46.84 6.59
CA GLN A 502 23.83 -46.85 5.71
C GLN A 502 23.80 -48.03 4.73
N VAL A 503 22.68 -48.21 4.03
CA VAL A 503 22.45 -49.35 3.12
C VAL A 503 22.75 -49.02 1.65
N ALA A 504 23.08 -47.78 1.34
CA ALA A 504 23.49 -47.32 0.01
C ALA A 504 24.54 -46.19 0.13
N THR A 505 25.22 -45.88 -0.98
CA THR A 505 26.25 -44.82 -1.05
C THR A 505 25.69 -43.42 -0.93
N HIS A 506 24.48 -43.17 -1.45
CA HIS A 506 23.81 -41.88 -1.33
C HIS A 506 22.76 -41.89 -0.19
N PRO A 507 22.69 -40.87 0.68
CA PRO A 507 21.76 -40.86 1.81
C PRO A 507 20.28 -41.00 1.40
N ILE A 508 19.88 -40.39 0.27
CA ILE A 508 18.50 -40.52 -0.24
C ILE A 508 18.20 -41.97 -0.64
N ASP A 509 19.12 -42.61 -1.36
CA ASP A 509 18.94 -44.01 -1.77
C ASP A 509 18.87 -44.91 -0.55
N ALA A 510 19.70 -44.64 0.46
CA ALA A 510 19.72 -45.42 1.68
C ALA A 510 18.42 -45.26 2.50
N PHE A 511 17.86 -44.05 2.51
CA PHE A 511 16.53 -43.79 3.06
C PHE A 511 15.42 -44.54 2.28
N LEU A 512 15.43 -44.48 0.94
CA LEU A 512 14.44 -45.14 0.09
C LEU A 512 14.50 -46.66 0.25
N VAL A 513 15.69 -47.26 0.23
CA VAL A 513 15.90 -48.69 0.47
C VAL A 513 15.38 -49.08 1.85
N GLY A 514 15.73 -48.32 2.90
CA GLY A 514 15.23 -48.57 4.25
C GLY A 514 13.69 -48.50 4.33
N LYS A 515 13.08 -47.52 3.66
CA LYS A 515 11.62 -47.37 3.60
C LYS A 515 10.96 -48.54 2.86
N ILE A 516 11.52 -48.98 1.74
CA ILE A 516 11.04 -50.15 0.98
C ILE A 516 11.13 -51.41 1.84
N GLN A 517 12.29 -51.66 2.47
CA GLN A 517 12.48 -52.84 3.33
C GLN A 517 11.49 -52.85 4.50
N ARG A 518 11.23 -51.69 5.13
CA ARG A 518 10.23 -51.58 6.18
C ARG A 518 8.83 -51.89 5.66
N ALA A 519 8.45 -51.35 4.50
CA ALA A 519 7.15 -51.60 3.89
C ALA A 519 6.96 -53.09 3.55
N LEU A 520 7.97 -53.73 2.96
CA LEU A 520 7.96 -55.17 2.67
C LEU A 520 7.84 -56.01 3.94
N LYS A 521 8.59 -55.67 5.00
CA LYS A 521 8.53 -56.36 6.29
C LYS A 521 7.13 -56.27 6.91
N VAL A 522 6.57 -55.06 7.00
CA VAL A 522 5.24 -54.84 7.57
C VAL A 522 4.16 -55.51 6.72
N SER A 523 4.29 -55.45 5.39
CA SER A 523 3.37 -56.15 4.48
C SER A 523 3.41 -57.67 4.66
N ALA A 524 4.57 -58.26 4.99
CA ALA A 524 4.72 -59.70 5.20
C ALA A 524 4.09 -60.21 6.51
N GLU A 525 3.70 -59.33 7.43
CA GLU A 525 3.06 -59.71 8.70
C GLU A 525 1.62 -60.22 8.52
N SER A 526 1.01 -59.97 7.35
CA SER A 526 -0.35 -60.40 7.02
C SER A 526 -0.41 -61.11 5.67
N PRO A 527 -1.21 -62.18 5.53
CA PRO A 527 -1.41 -62.81 4.23
C PRO A 527 -1.96 -61.81 3.20
N ILE A 528 -1.44 -61.85 1.97
CA ILE A 528 -1.83 -60.96 0.86
C ILE A 528 -3.35 -60.94 0.66
N ALA A 529 -4.00 -62.10 0.74
CA ALA A 529 -5.46 -62.21 0.58
C ALA A 529 -6.23 -61.41 1.65
N VAL A 530 -5.78 -61.48 2.91
CA VAL A 530 -6.39 -60.76 4.05
C VAL A 530 -6.17 -59.26 3.91
N SER A 531 -4.95 -58.85 3.51
CA SER A 531 -4.64 -57.44 3.24
C SER A 531 -5.49 -56.89 2.09
N ARG A 532 -5.59 -57.62 0.98
CA ARG A 532 -6.38 -57.22 -0.17
C ARG A 532 -7.85 -57.06 0.20
N ALA A 533 -8.46 -58.06 0.83
CA ALA A 533 -9.85 -58.02 1.26
C ALA A 533 -10.13 -56.79 2.13
N PHE A 534 -9.31 -56.54 3.16
CA PHE A 534 -9.48 -55.35 4.00
C PHE A 534 -9.43 -54.04 3.19
N HIS A 535 -8.42 -53.84 2.33
CA HIS A 535 -8.24 -52.59 1.59
C HIS A 535 -9.25 -52.39 0.46
N SER A 536 -9.77 -53.46 -0.15
CA SER A 536 -10.75 -53.36 -1.24
C SER A 536 -12.20 -53.36 -0.76
N GLU A 537 -12.48 -53.94 0.41
CA GLU A 537 -13.85 -54.20 0.86
C GLU A 537 -14.22 -53.44 2.14
N ILE A 538 -13.34 -53.40 3.15
CA ILE A 538 -13.67 -52.82 4.47
C ILE A 538 -13.23 -51.36 4.58
N LEU A 539 -11.99 -51.05 4.22
CA LEU A 539 -11.43 -49.71 4.33
C LEU A 539 -12.22 -48.67 3.53
N PRO A 540 -12.73 -48.94 2.32
CA PRO A 540 -13.58 -47.99 1.59
C PRO A 540 -14.85 -47.62 2.37
N ILE A 541 -15.51 -48.59 3.03
CA ILE A 541 -16.71 -48.34 3.84
C ILE A 541 -16.37 -47.37 4.98
N LEU A 542 -15.29 -47.63 5.72
CA LEU A 542 -14.87 -46.77 6.83
C LEU A 542 -14.44 -45.38 6.35
N ARG A 543 -13.72 -45.31 5.22
CA ARG A 543 -13.26 -44.04 4.65
C ARG A 543 -14.41 -43.18 4.17
N ASP A 544 -15.34 -43.78 3.43
CA ASP A 544 -16.36 -43.06 2.70
C ASP A 544 -17.51 -42.65 3.64
N HIS A 545 -17.81 -43.46 4.66
CA HIS A 545 -18.90 -43.19 5.61
C HIS A 545 -18.45 -42.67 6.98
N CYS A 546 -17.24 -42.98 7.46
CA CYS A 546 -16.85 -42.66 8.85
C CYS A 546 -15.75 -41.59 8.96
N PHE A 547 -14.76 -41.57 8.06
CA PHE A 547 -13.55 -40.75 8.25
C PHE A 547 -13.77 -39.24 8.15
N ARG A 548 -14.88 -38.80 7.54
CA ARG A 548 -15.26 -37.38 7.53
C ARG A 548 -15.34 -36.78 8.95
N CYS A 549 -15.80 -37.58 9.92
CA CYS A 549 -15.98 -37.16 11.31
C CYS A 549 -15.06 -37.89 12.31
N HIS A 550 -14.61 -39.10 11.98
CA HIS A 550 -13.80 -39.97 12.84
C HIS A 550 -12.47 -40.39 12.18
N GLY A 551 -11.96 -39.61 11.22
CA GLY A 551 -10.68 -39.82 10.54
C GLY A 551 -9.60 -38.92 11.14
N ASP A 552 -9.27 -37.82 10.46
CA ASP A 552 -8.36 -36.80 11.02
C ASP A 552 -9.05 -35.90 12.06
N LYS A 553 -10.39 -35.90 12.06
CA LYS A 553 -11.24 -35.29 13.09
C LYS A 553 -11.65 -36.36 14.11
N ALA A 554 -11.74 -35.96 15.38
CA ALA A 554 -12.11 -36.83 16.49
C ALA A 554 -13.47 -36.43 17.10
N SER A 555 -14.54 -36.49 16.31
CA SER A 555 -15.89 -36.22 16.83
C SER A 555 -16.23 -37.18 17.97
N GLY A 556 -16.64 -36.66 19.13
CA GLY A 556 -16.89 -37.46 20.34
C GLY A 556 -15.66 -38.24 20.83
N GLY A 557 -14.45 -37.72 20.57
CA GLY A 557 -13.18 -38.34 20.98
C GLY A 557 -12.80 -39.61 20.22
N LEU A 558 -13.60 -40.06 19.25
CA LEU A 558 -13.41 -41.32 18.53
C LEU A 558 -12.61 -41.14 17.23
N LEU A 559 -11.62 -42.00 17.03
CA LEU A 559 -10.86 -42.16 15.79
C LEU A 559 -11.04 -43.59 15.26
N LEU A 560 -11.38 -43.70 13.97
CA LEU A 560 -11.58 -44.95 13.24
C LEU A 560 -10.54 -45.14 12.12
N ASN A 561 -9.48 -44.32 12.06
CA ASN A 561 -8.41 -44.44 11.07
C ASN A 561 -7.26 -45.40 11.48
N SER A 562 -7.36 -46.02 12.66
CA SER A 562 -6.48 -47.09 13.11
C SER A 562 -7.22 -48.06 14.02
N ARG A 563 -6.76 -49.31 14.03
CA ARG A 563 -7.35 -50.37 14.86
C ARG A 563 -7.21 -50.07 16.35
N GLU A 564 -6.04 -49.60 16.77
CA GLU A 564 -5.73 -49.33 18.17
C GLU A 564 -6.61 -48.21 18.72
N ALA A 565 -6.83 -47.15 17.94
CA ALA A 565 -7.70 -46.04 18.35
C ALA A 565 -9.18 -46.45 18.39
N ALA A 566 -9.62 -47.25 17.41
CA ALA A 566 -10.99 -47.74 17.36
C ALA A 566 -11.33 -48.70 18.53
N ILE A 567 -10.36 -49.51 18.97
CA ILE A 567 -10.50 -50.36 20.17
C ILE A 567 -10.49 -49.52 21.45
N LYS A 568 -9.67 -48.46 21.51
CA LYS A 568 -9.63 -47.56 22.66
C LYS A 568 -10.97 -46.84 22.89
N GLY A 569 -11.74 -46.62 21.83
CA GLY A 569 -13.03 -45.92 21.89
C GLY A 569 -12.87 -44.41 22.02
N GLY A 570 -14.00 -43.71 22.10
CA GLY A 570 -14.07 -42.26 22.28
C GLY A 570 -14.53 -41.85 23.67
N ASP A 571 -15.19 -40.69 23.77
CA ASP A 571 -15.71 -40.12 25.03
C ASP A 571 -16.78 -41.00 25.69
N SER A 572 -17.40 -41.91 24.93
CA SER A 572 -18.32 -42.93 25.44
C SER A 572 -17.64 -43.94 26.37
N GLN A 573 -16.30 -44.03 26.34
CA GLN A 573 -15.49 -45.04 27.03
C GLN A 573 -15.80 -46.49 26.64
N THR A 574 -16.57 -46.68 25.57
CA THR A 574 -16.88 -47.99 24.99
C THR A 574 -16.02 -48.19 23.72
N PRO A 575 -15.39 -49.36 23.54
CA PRO A 575 -14.71 -49.70 22.29
C PRO A 575 -15.65 -49.56 21.08
N ALA A 576 -15.20 -48.83 20.05
CA ALA A 576 -15.95 -48.83 18.79
C ALA A 576 -15.85 -50.19 18.11
N LEU A 577 -14.71 -50.86 18.26
CA LEU A 577 -14.47 -52.22 17.79
C LEU A 577 -14.13 -53.12 18.98
N THR A 578 -14.89 -54.19 19.14
CA THR A 578 -14.59 -55.31 20.03
C THR A 578 -14.19 -56.51 19.16
N PRO A 579 -12.89 -56.75 18.93
CA PRO A 579 -12.41 -57.82 18.07
C PRO A 579 -12.98 -59.19 18.45
N GLY A 580 -13.58 -59.88 17.48
CA GLY A 580 -14.19 -61.19 17.69
C GLY A 580 -15.60 -61.15 18.30
N ASN A 581 -16.20 -59.97 18.46
CA ASN A 581 -17.58 -59.82 18.89
C ASN A 581 -18.22 -58.59 18.26
N ALA A 582 -18.83 -58.79 17.08
CA ALA A 582 -19.54 -57.72 16.38
C ALA A 582 -20.72 -57.16 17.18
N SER A 583 -21.41 -57.99 17.98
CA SER A 583 -22.59 -57.57 18.75
C SER A 583 -22.26 -56.65 19.93
N ASP A 584 -21.05 -56.74 20.47
CA ASP A 584 -20.53 -55.89 21.56
C ASP A 584 -19.75 -54.67 21.04
N SER A 585 -19.66 -54.50 19.72
CA SER A 585 -18.97 -53.37 19.09
C SER A 585 -19.91 -52.18 18.93
N GLU A 586 -19.57 -51.05 19.57
CA GLU A 586 -20.39 -49.83 19.51
C GLU A 586 -20.55 -49.32 18.07
N LEU A 587 -19.59 -49.58 17.18
CA LEU A 587 -19.71 -49.25 15.76
C LEU A 587 -20.92 -49.94 15.13
N ILE A 588 -21.13 -51.24 15.37
CA ILE A 588 -22.26 -52.00 14.81
C ILE A 588 -23.59 -51.50 15.40
N ARG A 589 -23.63 -51.24 16.71
CA ARG A 589 -24.83 -50.68 17.36
C ARG A 589 -25.23 -49.33 16.73
N ARG A 590 -24.25 -48.46 16.46
CA ARG A 590 -24.46 -47.13 15.89
C ARG A 590 -24.89 -47.16 14.43
N VAL A 591 -24.30 -48.01 13.60
CA VAL A 591 -24.72 -48.12 12.18
C VAL A 591 -26.09 -48.77 12.03
N ARG A 592 -26.54 -49.55 13.03
CA ARG A 592 -27.87 -50.19 13.06
C ARG A 592 -28.96 -49.36 13.76
N ALA A 593 -28.61 -48.22 14.39
CA ALA A 593 -29.58 -47.46 15.16
C ALA A 593 -30.70 -46.86 14.28
N GLU A 594 -31.95 -47.04 14.68
CA GLU A 594 -33.10 -46.51 13.94
C GLU A 594 -33.25 -44.99 14.12
N SER A 595 -32.94 -44.49 15.32
CA SER A 595 -32.97 -43.06 15.64
C SER A 595 -31.90 -42.29 14.87
N SER A 596 -32.29 -41.25 14.14
CA SER A 596 -31.37 -40.36 13.41
C SER A 596 -30.37 -39.65 14.33
N ASP A 597 -30.72 -39.47 15.61
CA ASP A 597 -29.86 -38.80 16.60
C ASP A 597 -28.75 -39.72 17.12
N GLU A 598 -28.91 -41.04 16.99
CA GLU A 598 -27.91 -42.03 17.43
C GLU A 598 -27.17 -42.68 16.27
N ARG A 599 -27.79 -42.76 15.09
CA ARG A 599 -27.27 -43.45 13.92
C ARG A 599 -26.03 -42.77 13.38
N MET A 600 -25.04 -43.59 13.04
CA MET A 600 -23.83 -43.15 12.34
C MET A 600 -23.71 -43.87 11.00
N PRO A 601 -23.39 -43.18 9.89
CA PRO A 601 -23.25 -41.73 9.76
C PRO A 601 -24.59 -40.99 9.89
N PRO A 602 -24.59 -39.70 10.29
CA PRO A 602 -25.80 -38.89 10.39
C PRO A 602 -26.37 -38.59 8.99
N GLY A 603 -27.69 -38.68 8.83
CA GLY A 603 -28.40 -38.46 7.56
C GLY A 603 -29.33 -39.62 7.18
N ASP A 604 -30.01 -39.49 6.03
CA ASP A 604 -31.12 -40.38 5.65
C ASP A 604 -30.65 -41.75 5.10
N ASP A 605 -29.46 -41.83 4.49
CA ASP A 605 -29.06 -43.01 3.70
C ASP A 605 -28.31 -44.10 4.49
N GLY A 606 -27.69 -43.78 5.64
CA GLY A 606 -26.97 -44.75 6.49
C GLY A 606 -25.92 -45.60 5.74
N LEU A 607 -25.60 -46.77 6.29
CA LEU A 607 -24.91 -47.84 5.55
C LEU A 607 -25.94 -48.82 5.02
N ASN A 608 -25.69 -49.40 3.85
CA ASN A 608 -26.57 -50.43 3.32
C ASN A 608 -26.40 -51.76 4.07
N PRO A 609 -27.38 -52.68 4.01
CA PRO A 609 -27.32 -53.93 4.76
C PRO A 609 -26.11 -54.83 4.43
N GLN A 610 -25.60 -54.77 3.19
CA GLN A 610 -24.43 -55.54 2.77
C GLN A 610 -23.14 -54.97 3.40
N GLU A 611 -22.98 -53.65 3.43
CA GLU A 611 -21.85 -52.98 4.09
C GLU A 611 -21.82 -53.26 5.59
N ILE A 612 -22.98 -53.21 6.26
CA ILE A 612 -23.10 -53.56 7.67
C ILE A 612 -22.68 -55.01 7.90
N ALA A 613 -23.17 -55.95 7.06
CA ALA A 613 -22.80 -57.36 7.17
C ALA A 613 -21.29 -57.60 6.93
N MET A 614 -20.67 -56.84 6.03
CA MET A 614 -19.22 -56.90 5.78
C MET A 614 -18.43 -56.41 6.99
N LEU A 615 -18.86 -55.32 7.63
CA LEU A 615 -18.24 -54.81 8.86
C LEU A 615 -18.40 -55.79 10.02
N GLU A 616 -19.57 -56.40 10.18
CA GLU A 616 -19.83 -57.43 11.20
C GLU A 616 -18.91 -58.63 11.02
N ALA A 617 -18.85 -59.19 9.80
CA ALA A 617 -17.97 -60.31 9.50
C ALA A 617 -16.51 -59.97 9.77
N TRP A 618 -16.05 -58.79 9.34
CA TRP A 618 -14.68 -58.34 9.59
C TRP A 618 -14.36 -58.19 11.08
N ILE A 619 -15.30 -57.67 11.88
CA ILE A 619 -15.12 -57.56 13.33
C ILE A 619 -15.06 -58.95 13.98
N GLU A 620 -15.93 -59.86 13.57
CA GLU A 620 -15.98 -61.24 14.06
C GLU A 620 -14.68 -62.00 13.74
N GLU A 621 -14.05 -61.69 12.60
CA GLU A 621 -12.72 -62.20 12.23
C GLU A 621 -11.55 -61.55 12.99
N GLY A 622 -11.85 -60.71 13.99
CA GLY A 622 -10.88 -60.07 14.87
C GLY A 622 -10.51 -58.63 14.50
N ALA A 623 -11.30 -58.00 13.63
CA ALA A 623 -11.10 -56.63 13.15
C ALA A 623 -9.65 -56.40 12.68
N LYS A 624 -9.14 -57.31 11.84
CA LYS A 624 -7.75 -57.27 11.38
C LYS A 624 -7.54 -56.06 10.49
N TRP A 625 -6.51 -55.28 10.78
CA TRP A 625 -6.18 -54.04 10.06
C TRP A 625 -4.78 -54.15 9.46
N PRO A 626 -4.58 -55.02 8.47
CA PRO A 626 -3.28 -55.25 7.86
C PRO A 626 -2.79 -53.99 7.14
N ALA A 627 -1.47 -53.84 6.99
CA ALA A 627 -0.90 -52.86 6.05
C ALA A 627 -1.15 -53.28 4.60
N ILE A 628 -1.05 -52.33 3.67
CA ILE A 628 -1.22 -52.60 2.24
C ILE A 628 -0.25 -53.70 1.78
N SER A 629 -0.75 -54.66 1.01
CA SER A 629 0.07 -55.71 0.42
C SER A 629 1.02 -55.08 -0.61
N VAL A 630 2.31 -55.25 -0.41
CA VAL A 630 3.36 -54.84 -1.35
C VAL A 630 3.92 -56.09 -2.02
N ASP A 631 3.79 -56.20 -3.34
CA ASP A 631 4.38 -57.32 -4.07
C ASP A 631 5.88 -57.08 -4.30
N ALA A 632 6.73 -57.85 -3.62
CA ALA A 632 8.17 -57.65 -3.63
C ALA A 632 8.83 -57.62 -5.02
N PRO A 633 8.42 -58.44 -6.01
CA PRO A 633 8.94 -58.41 -7.38
C PRO A 633 8.54 -57.14 -8.16
N GLU A 634 7.44 -56.48 -7.79
CA GLU A 634 6.99 -55.23 -8.44
C GLU A 634 7.75 -54.00 -7.91
N VAL A 635 8.44 -54.12 -6.77
CA VAL A 635 9.25 -53.04 -6.19
C VAL A 635 10.67 -53.09 -6.76
N SER A 636 10.85 -52.51 -7.96
CA SER A 636 12.16 -52.34 -8.58
C SER A 636 12.58 -50.86 -8.66
N SER A 637 13.88 -50.59 -8.58
CA SER A 637 14.41 -49.25 -8.86
C SER A 637 14.37 -48.99 -10.36
N PRO A 638 13.89 -47.81 -10.80
CA PRO A 638 13.87 -47.47 -12.22
C PRO A 638 15.29 -47.40 -12.79
N ALA A 639 15.44 -47.72 -14.07
CA ALA A 639 16.71 -47.55 -14.77
C ALA A 639 17.10 -46.07 -14.87
N PHE A 640 18.42 -45.79 -14.89
CA PHE A 640 18.91 -44.43 -15.08
C PHE A 640 18.48 -43.87 -16.45
N LEU A 641 18.13 -42.58 -16.46
CA LEU A 641 17.79 -41.87 -17.69
C LEU A 641 19.01 -41.71 -18.60
N THR A 642 18.77 -41.74 -19.91
CA THR A 642 19.74 -41.29 -20.92
C THR A 642 20.04 -39.80 -20.76
N ASP A 643 21.18 -39.33 -21.27
CA ASP A 643 21.55 -37.91 -21.16
C ASP A 643 20.50 -36.96 -21.77
N ASN A 644 19.88 -37.34 -22.90
CA ASN A 644 18.79 -36.56 -23.51
C ASN A 644 17.57 -36.46 -22.58
N ALA A 645 17.15 -37.60 -22.01
CA ALA A 645 16.00 -37.64 -21.12
C ALA A 645 16.30 -36.93 -19.80
N PHE A 646 17.51 -37.09 -19.26
CA PHE A 646 17.98 -36.39 -18.07
C PHE A 646 18.00 -34.88 -18.29
N LEU A 647 18.60 -34.40 -19.38
CA LEU A 647 18.70 -32.96 -19.67
C LEU A 647 17.30 -32.33 -19.81
N ARG A 648 16.39 -33.00 -20.54
CA ARG A 648 14.99 -32.55 -20.64
C ARG A 648 14.35 -32.48 -19.26
N ARG A 649 14.52 -33.52 -18.44
CA ARG A 649 13.86 -33.64 -17.14
C ARG A 649 14.37 -32.62 -16.15
N VAL A 650 15.69 -32.46 -16.03
CA VAL A 650 16.29 -31.49 -15.09
C VAL A 650 15.85 -30.07 -15.42
N PHE A 651 15.84 -29.68 -16.70
CA PHE A 651 15.38 -28.36 -17.13
C PHE A 651 13.91 -28.10 -16.79
N LEU A 652 13.02 -29.07 -17.04
CA LEU A 652 11.61 -28.95 -16.70
C LEU A 652 11.38 -28.90 -15.18
N ASP A 653 12.14 -29.68 -14.41
CA ASP A 653 11.97 -29.77 -12.96
C ASP A 653 12.61 -28.57 -12.21
N THR A 654 13.63 -27.92 -12.77
CA THR A 654 14.32 -26.79 -12.11
C THR A 654 13.82 -25.43 -12.60
N VAL A 655 13.77 -25.21 -13.93
CA VAL A 655 13.48 -23.90 -14.54
C VAL A 655 12.19 -23.90 -15.36
N GLY A 656 11.45 -25.02 -15.40
CA GLY A 656 10.11 -25.10 -15.98
C GLY A 656 10.04 -25.06 -17.50
N VAL A 657 11.16 -24.89 -18.20
CA VAL A 657 11.23 -24.75 -19.66
C VAL A 657 12.19 -25.78 -20.25
N LEU A 658 12.10 -26.02 -21.55
CA LEU A 658 13.05 -26.88 -22.26
C LEU A 658 14.39 -26.16 -22.48
N PRO A 659 15.52 -26.88 -22.52
CA PRO A 659 16.81 -26.29 -22.86
C PRO A 659 16.80 -25.74 -24.29
N ASP A 660 17.47 -24.62 -24.49
CA ASP A 660 17.69 -24.06 -25.81
C ASP A 660 18.72 -24.87 -26.62
N GLN A 661 18.86 -24.53 -27.90
CA GLN A 661 19.75 -25.27 -28.80
C GLN A 661 21.23 -25.20 -28.37
N LEU A 662 21.67 -24.09 -27.78
CA LEU A 662 23.04 -23.89 -27.34
C LEU A 662 23.32 -24.68 -26.05
N GLU A 663 22.39 -24.67 -25.10
CA GLU A 663 22.41 -25.44 -23.87
C GLU A 663 22.49 -26.95 -24.16
N VAL A 664 21.65 -27.45 -25.07
CA VAL A 664 21.69 -28.87 -25.50
C VAL A 664 23.04 -29.22 -26.09
N ARG A 665 23.54 -28.42 -27.05
CA ARG A 665 24.83 -28.70 -27.71
C ARG A 665 25.99 -28.71 -26.70
N ARG A 666 26.00 -27.79 -25.75
CA ARG A 666 27.02 -27.72 -24.68
C ARG A 666 27.00 -28.97 -23.81
N PHE A 667 25.83 -29.38 -23.32
CA PHE A 667 25.73 -30.56 -22.45
C PHE A 667 26.03 -31.89 -23.15
N MET A 668 25.67 -32.02 -24.43
CA MET A 668 25.95 -33.23 -25.21
C MET A 668 27.44 -33.34 -25.58
N ALA A 669 28.12 -32.21 -25.76
CA ALA A 669 29.56 -32.18 -26.03
C ALA A 669 30.42 -32.38 -24.76
N ASP A 670 29.86 -32.19 -23.57
CA ASP A 670 30.57 -32.40 -22.31
C ASP A 670 30.72 -33.92 -22.00
N GLY A 671 31.96 -34.38 -21.94
CA GLY A 671 32.34 -35.75 -21.58
C GLY A 671 32.76 -35.90 -20.11
N SER A 672 32.64 -34.84 -19.29
CA SER A 672 33.04 -34.88 -17.90
C SER A 672 32.15 -35.84 -17.09
N PRO A 673 32.72 -36.65 -16.19
CA PRO A 673 31.95 -37.62 -15.40
C PRO A 673 30.93 -36.96 -14.44
N ASP A 674 31.12 -35.68 -14.13
CA ASP A 674 30.31 -34.84 -13.24
C ASP A 674 29.38 -33.87 -13.99
N LYS A 675 29.26 -33.97 -15.32
CA LYS A 675 28.47 -33.01 -16.12
C LYS A 675 27.02 -32.86 -15.66
N ARG A 676 26.41 -33.94 -15.13
CA ARG A 676 25.05 -33.93 -14.59
C ARG A 676 24.93 -33.10 -13.32
N THR A 677 25.92 -33.16 -12.43
CA THR A 677 25.99 -32.31 -11.24
C THR A 677 26.20 -30.85 -11.64
N ARG A 678 27.13 -30.58 -12.57
CA ARG A 678 27.38 -29.20 -13.02
C ARG A 678 26.16 -28.52 -13.62
N ILE A 679 25.38 -29.22 -14.45
CA ILE A 679 24.17 -28.64 -15.02
C ILE A 679 23.08 -28.44 -13.96
N ILE A 680 22.99 -29.32 -12.95
CA ILE A 680 22.10 -29.10 -11.80
C ILE A 680 22.52 -27.83 -11.06
N ASP A 681 23.79 -27.69 -10.69
CA ASP A 681 24.29 -26.51 -9.98
C ASP A 681 24.07 -25.22 -10.79
N GLN A 682 24.29 -25.28 -12.11
CA GLN A 682 24.03 -24.16 -13.01
C GLN A 682 22.54 -23.77 -13.01
N LEU A 683 21.63 -24.74 -13.09
CA LEU A 683 20.19 -24.49 -13.13
C LEU A 683 19.63 -24.05 -11.78
N LEU A 684 20.20 -24.51 -10.66
CA LEU A 684 19.85 -24.04 -9.32
C LEU A 684 20.27 -22.58 -9.08
N ALA A 685 21.28 -22.09 -9.80
CA ALA A 685 21.70 -20.69 -9.78
C ALA A 685 21.01 -19.82 -10.85
N ASP A 686 20.11 -20.39 -11.66
CA ASP A 686 19.50 -19.71 -12.81
C ASP A 686 18.18 -19.02 -12.43
N GLU A 687 18.11 -17.69 -12.57
CA GLU A 687 16.93 -16.89 -12.18
C GLU A 687 15.59 -17.37 -12.77
N ARG A 688 15.60 -18.13 -13.89
CA ARG A 688 14.38 -18.74 -14.45
C ARG A 688 13.69 -19.70 -13.46
N TRP A 689 14.41 -20.24 -12.47
CA TRP A 689 13.82 -21.08 -11.43
C TRP A 689 12.77 -20.32 -10.63
N ALA A 690 13.01 -19.04 -10.31
CA ALA A 690 12.06 -18.22 -9.57
C ALA A 690 10.74 -18.14 -10.32
N ASP A 691 10.77 -17.79 -11.61
CA ASP A 691 9.59 -17.73 -12.47
C ASP A 691 8.84 -19.07 -12.56
N HIS A 692 9.55 -20.19 -12.63
CA HIS A 692 8.93 -21.53 -12.66
C HIS A 692 8.12 -21.80 -11.39
N TRP A 693 8.66 -21.43 -10.23
CA TRP A 693 8.05 -21.72 -8.93
C TRP A 693 6.94 -20.75 -8.53
N ILE A 694 6.79 -19.61 -9.22
CA ILE A 694 5.73 -18.64 -8.91
C ILE A 694 4.35 -19.26 -9.00
N SER A 695 4.04 -20.02 -10.06
CA SER A 695 2.70 -20.57 -10.26
C SER A 695 2.31 -21.54 -9.14
N TYR A 696 3.25 -22.36 -8.68
CA TYR A 696 3.07 -23.25 -7.53
C TYR A 696 2.78 -22.45 -6.26
N TRP A 697 3.58 -21.42 -5.97
CA TRP A 697 3.39 -20.60 -4.76
C TRP A 697 2.12 -19.76 -4.78
N GLN A 698 1.70 -19.25 -5.94
CA GLN A 698 0.41 -18.57 -6.11
C GLN A 698 -0.75 -19.52 -5.79
N ASP A 699 -0.69 -20.77 -6.24
CA ASP A 699 -1.72 -21.79 -5.93
C ASP A 699 -1.72 -22.16 -4.43
N VAL A 700 -0.55 -22.43 -3.84
CA VAL A 700 -0.40 -22.76 -2.42
C VAL A 700 -0.92 -21.64 -1.51
N LEU A 701 -0.68 -20.39 -1.88
CA LEU A 701 -1.13 -19.22 -1.13
C LEU A 701 -2.56 -18.79 -1.50
N ALA A 702 -3.27 -19.64 -2.24
CA ALA A 702 -4.67 -19.45 -2.64
C ALA A 702 -4.93 -18.09 -3.28
N GLU A 703 -4.01 -17.64 -4.14
CA GLU A 703 -4.21 -16.49 -5.03
C GLU A 703 -5.18 -16.85 -6.17
N ASN A 704 -6.31 -17.47 -5.83
CA ASN A 704 -7.30 -17.93 -6.78
C ASN A 704 -8.51 -16.99 -6.73
N PRO A 705 -8.78 -16.19 -7.78
CA PRO A 705 -9.92 -15.27 -7.86
C PRO A 705 -11.30 -15.90 -7.62
N THR A 706 -11.41 -17.24 -7.64
CA THR A 706 -12.64 -17.97 -7.28
C THR A 706 -12.75 -18.28 -5.79
N LEU A 707 -11.64 -18.25 -5.05
CA LEU A 707 -11.57 -18.41 -3.59
C LEU A 707 -11.47 -17.05 -2.87
N ILE A 708 -10.76 -16.09 -3.45
CA ILE A 708 -10.69 -14.69 -3.00
C ILE A 708 -11.70 -13.82 -3.75
N ASN A 709 -12.12 -12.69 -3.17
CA ASN A 709 -13.05 -11.76 -3.82
C ASN A 709 -12.47 -11.31 -5.18
N ALA A 710 -13.17 -11.59 -6.28
CA ALA A 710 -12.72 -11.29 -7.64
C ALA A 710 -12.41 -9.80 -7.90
N SER A 711 -12.88 -8.89 -7.04
CA SER A 711 -12.55 -7.46 -7.09
C SER A 711 -11.19 -7.11 -6.46
N LEU A 712 -10.59 -8.02 -5.68
CA LEU A 712 -9.24 -7.89 -5.10
C LEU A 712 -8.19 -8.42 -6.08
N ASN A 713 -8.08 -7.83 -7.26
CA ASN A 713 -7.05 -8.21 -8.23
C ASN A 713 -5.68 -7.60 -7.85
N THR A 714 -5.10 -8.05 -6.73
CA THR A 714 -3.76 -7.66 -6.24
C THR A 714 -2.65 -8.59 -6.74
N THR A 715 -2.96 -9.37 -7.78
CA THR A 715 -2.10 -10.45 -8.30
C THR A 715 -0.73 -9.97 -8.78
N GLY A 716 -0.66 -8.76 -9.35
CA GLY A 716 0.58 -8.17 -9.84
C GLY A 716 1.65 -7.95 -8.76
N PRO A 717 1.41 -7.09 -7.75
CA PRO A 717 2.37 -6.85 -6.66
C PRO A 717 2.75 -8.12 -5.89
N PHE A 718 1.78 -9.00 -5.63
CA PHE A 718 2.01 -10.24 -4.89
C PHE A 718 2.92 -11.22 -5.65
N ARG A 719 2.70 -11.38 -6.95
CA ARG A 719 3.63 -12.13 -7.83
C ARG A 719 5.05 -11.61 -7.70
N TRP A 720 5.24 -10.30 -7.77
CA TRP A 720 6.57 -9.70 -7.71
C TRP A 720 7.25 -9.84 -6.34
N PHE A 721 6.49 -9.80 -5.26
CA PHE A 721 7.00 -10.12 -3.93
C PHE A 721 7.55 -11.56 -3.88
N LEU A 722 6.79 -12.54 -4.38
CA LEU A 722 7.23 -13.93 -4.43
C LEU A 722 8.45 -14.10 -5.34
N TYR A 723 8.44 -13.47 -6.51
CA TYR A 723 9.54 -13.54 -7.48
C TYR A 723 10.83 -13.00 -6.87
N ASP A 724 10.79 -11.79 -6.30
CA ASP A 724 11.95 -11.18 -5.67
C ASP A 724 12.45 -12.01 -4.47
N ALA A 725 11.54 -12.61 -3.69
CA ALA A 725 11.89 -13.49 -2.57
C ALA A 725 12.59 -14.78 -3.03
N LEU A 726 12.12 -15.41 -4.10
CA LEU A 726 12.74 -16.59 -4.68
C LEU A 726 14.10 -16.24 -5.30
N CYS A 727 14.20 -15.18 -6.11
CA CYS A 727 15.47 -14.74 -6.69
C CYS A 727 16.56 -14.45 -5.65
N ASP A 728 16.19 -14.02 -4.46
CA ASP A 728 17.11 -13.77 -3.35
C ASP A 728 17.47 -15.00 -2.51
N ASP A 729 16.87 -16.15 -2.78
CA ASP A 729 16.90 -17.31 -1.88
C ASP A 729 16.47 -16.91 -0.45
N LYS A 730 15.38 -16.13 -0.35
CA LYS A 730 14.89 -15.60 0.92
C LYS A 730 14.49 -16.79 1.83
N PRO A 731 14.99 -16.85 3.08
CA PRO A 731 14.61 -17.89 4.03
C PRO A 731 13.08 -17.96 4.22
N LEU A 732 12.53 -19.18 4.19
CA LEU A 732 11.08 -19.40 4.24
C LEU A 732 10.43 -18.77 5.48
N ASP A 733 11.11 -18.81 6.63
CA ASP A 733 10.62 -18.21 7.88
C ASP A 733 10.52 -16.68 7.80
N ARG A 734 11.47 -16.03 7.10
CA ARG A 734 11.40 -14.60 6.78
C ARG A 734 10.26 -14.30 5.83
N MET A 735 10.13 -15.03 4.73
CA MET A 735 9.06 -14.84 3.75
C MET A 735 7.67 -14.99 4.40
N VAL A 736 7.45 -16.03 5.20
CA VAL A 736 6.20 -16.27 5.92
C VAL A 736 5.92 -15.16 6.94
N THR A 737 6.94 -14.65 7.61
CA THR A 737 6.77 -13.54 8.55
C THR A 737 6.35 -12.26 7.84
N GLU A 738 6.96 -11.93 6.69
CA GLU A 738 6.58 -10.78 5.87
C GLU A 738 5.10 -10.88 5.40
N LEU A 739 4.65 -12.08 5.03
CA LEU A 739 3.26 -12.36 4.67
C LEU A 739 2.29 -12.17 5.85
N ILE A 740 2.61 -12.73 7.02
CA ILE A 740 1.75 -12.63 8.22
C ILE A 740 1.66 -11.18 8.73
N LEU A 741 2.75 -10.43 8.62
CA LEU A 741 2.79 -9.02 9.00
C LEU A 741 2.13 -8.09 7.98
N LEU A 742 1.63 -8.62 6.85
CA LEU A 742 1.02 -7.86 5.75
C LEU A 742 1.93 -6.69 5.30
N ARG A 743 3.23 -6.95 5.19
CA ARG A 743 4.19 -5.94 4.75
C ARG A 743 4.14 -5.80 3.23
N GLY A 744 3.99 -4.57 2.76
CA GLY A 744 3.81 -4.23 1.34
C GLY A 744 2.70 -3.19 1.20
N SER A 745 2.69 -2.46 0.08
CA SER A 745 1.67 -1.46 -0.27
C SER A 745 0.66 -2.00 -1.26
#